data_AF-A0A534KY51-F1
#
_entry.id   AF-A0A534KY51-F1
#
_cell.length_a   1.000
_cell.length_b   1.000
_cell.length_c   1.000
_cell.angle_alpha   90.00
_cell.angle_beta   90.00
_cell.angle_gamma   90.00
#
_symmetry.space_group_name_H-M   'P 1'
#
loop_
_entity.id
_entity.type
_entity.pdbx_description
1 polymer ?
#
loop_
_entity_poly.entity_id
_entity_poly.type
_entity_poly.pdbx_seq_one_letter_code
_entity_poly.pdbx_strand_id
1 'polypeptide(L)'
;MRVAVVFKDRCQPKRCHLECIAFCPPQRTGTEVIWIDPETTKAAISEETCISCGICLPAGVPISTDSGVVPIDKMTVGTRVLTHQGRYRVVTRVQTRMYDGPLYRIRVTGQPDSLEVTEEHPVLAVIRRRIKGGRRLEKATGVLRWVRPVDLKVGDYLVKPRTREAAQDSWDVPIPMVLSGGRYPQWSDQLVSLPLTPDLGRLVGYYLAEGSVDDRRLVFSFHEKEQNYRNDVRRIIHRSLGLRGYETKNTGLGRNVRYDSVVLARVFGSLGKKCDKKSVPPAFMTAPKAVREELVRGLWRGDGHREYDRNYFGIVTTSAHLAYQVQEILSGLGIAAGVTTSSPSGKRRVYHLHVTAEFSQQMAALLQVEFSDTRNRKASHYLVDADFVYAAIRKIEVRPVESLQVFNLEVDEDQTYTAAGQVVHNCVKKCPFDAIRIIGLPEALKEDLVHQYGKNAFRLFRLPVPKKGEVIGLLGPNGIGKTTCVGLLSGEVAPNLGHYRRKKAYWEEVLDYFAGTELHDYLAKIANKKLTTAIKPQYVDKLSKIYTGRVRDLLTKADKRGRLADLTVSLDLESFLDRDIAQLSGGELQRMAIAATMLKEADIYFFDEPSSYLDIYQRLQVAKVIQSLSKEKYVVVVEHDLAVLDFLADTVFLMYGEEGAYGIIAQPRPVRTAINVYLGGYLKEENIRFRDREIRFDTRPPRSDWKAETLVTFDELTKRFEGFELTVHPGRLRKGEVVGVVGPNATGKTTFVKMLAGQETPTSGAVEGRWQVSYKPQYLEAVYEGTVGELLRNAVGKKADTGYFETEILQPLKVKGMLERDVSTLSGGELQRVAIALCLGRDADIYLIDEPSAYLDSNQRMEAARTIRRVMEKEARTGLIVDHDVYFIDMVSDSIMVFSGDPGHTGVGEGPFPMRDGMNKFLKMVGITFRRDADTNRPRINKLDSRLDREQKSAGEYYYAIEDAVHAS
;
A
#
# COMPACT_ATOMS: atom_id res chain seq x y z
N MET A 1 -20.85 10.59 1.82
CA MET A 1 -20.76 11.16 0.46
C MET A 1 -19.65 10.49 -0.35
N ARG A 2 -19.68 10.55 -1.69
CA ARG A 2 -18.64 9.98 -2.57
C ARG A 2 -17.90 11.09 -3.29
N VAL A 3 -16.57 11.02 -3.28
CA VAL A 3 -15.70 11.93 -4.02
C VAL A 3 -15.01 11.14 -5.12
N ALA A 4 -15.37 11.42 -6.37
CA ALA A 4 -14.68 10.87 -7.53
C ALA A 4 -13.72 11.93 -8.06
N VAL A 5 -12.45 11.59 -8.18
CA VAL A 5 -11.38 12.47 -8.62
C VAL A 5 -10.72 11.89 -9.86
N VAL A 6 -10.47 12.75 -10.84
CA VAL A 6 -9.75 12.39 -12.06
C VAL A 6 -8.48 13.22 -12.17
N PHE A 7 -7.33 12.55 -12.07
CA PHE A 7 -6.01 13.12 -12.30
C PHE A 7 -5.81 13.30 -13.81
N LYS A 8 -6.04 14.54 -14.29
CA LYS A 8 -6.07 14.85 -15.73
C LYS A 8 -4.73 14.60 -16.43
N ASP A 9 -3.63 14.79 -15.72
CA ASP A 9 -2.25 14.50 -16.12
C ASP A 9 -2.02 13.00 -16.36
N ARG A 10 -2.62 12.13 -15.52
CA ARG A 10 -2.51 10.67 -15.63
C ARG A 10 -3.53 10.07 -16.61
N CYS A 11 -4.63 10.77 -16.86
CA CYS A 11 -5.70 10.26 -17.71
C CYS A 11 -5.24 10.27 -19.18
N GLN A 12 -5.01 9.07 -19.73
CA GLN A 12 -4.57 8.86 -21.11
C GLN A 12 -5.60 8.05 -21.92
N PRO A 13 -6.77 8.62 -22.29
CA PRO A 13 -7.83 7.93 -23.04
C PRO A 13 -7.36 7.26 -24.33
N LYS A 14 -6.37 7.87 -25.01
CA LYS A 14 -5.77 7.34 -26.25
C LYS A 14 -4.89 6.09 -26.04
N ARG A 15 -4.37 5.88 -24.82
CA ARG A 15 -3.48 4.75 -24.47
C ARG A 15 -4.15 3.69 -23.60
N CYS A 16 -5.28 3.98 -22.95
CA CYS A 16 -5.95 3.05 -22.02
C CYS A 16 -7.16 2.31 -22.59
N HIS A 17 -7.47 2.43 -23.89
CA HIS A 17 -8.66 1.81 -24.51
C HIS A 17 -10.00 2.05 -23.76
N LEU A 18 -10.09 3.13 -22.98
CA LEU A 18 -11.26 3.47 -22.16
C LEU A 18 -11.70 2.37 -21.17
N GLU A 19 -10.76 1.62 -20.61
CA GLU A 19 -11.03 0.54 -19.63
C GLU A 19 -11.97 0.98 -18.48
N CYS A 20 -11.85 2.23 -18.02
CA CYS A 20 -12.73 2.79 -16.99
C CYS A 20 -14.20 2.76 -17.38
N ILE A 21 -14.54 3.00 -18.64
CA ILE A 21 -15.90 2.98 -19.17
C ILE A 21 -16.29 1.52 -19.46
N ALA A 22 -15.41 0.76 -20.13
CA ALA A 22 -15.68 -0.61 -20.57
C ALA A 22 -16.00 -1.56 -19.41
N PHE A 23 -15.32 -1.40 -18.28
CA PHE A 23 -15.44 -2.30 -17.13
C PHE A 23 -16.28 -1.74 -15.97
N CYS A 24 -16.80 -0.50 -16.07
CA CYS A 24 -17.67 0.08 -15.05
C CYS A 24 -19.01 -0.68 -14.99
N PRO A 25 -19.38 -1.34 -13.87
CA PRO A 25 -20.58 -2.18 -13.82
C PRO A 25 -21.88 -1.40 -14.13
N PRO A 26 -22.14 -0.21 -13.54
CA PRO A 26 -23.30 0.60 -13.92
C PRO A 26 -23.34 0.98 -15.41
N GLN A 27 -22.18 1.29 -16.00
CA GLN A 27 -22.07 1.64 -17.43
C GLN A 27 -22.48 0.46 -18.32
N ARG A 28 -22.07 -0.76 -17.95
CA ARG A 28 -22.44 -1.99 -18.66
C ARG A 28 -23.93 -2.34 -18.51
N THR A 29 -24.57 -1.88 -17.45
CA THR A 29 -26.02 -2.07 -17.23
C THR A 29 -26.87 -0.93 -17.80
N GLY A 30 -26.27 0.01 -18.54
CA GLY A 30 -26.98 1.09 -19.22
C GLY A 30 -27.14 2.39 -18.42
N THR A 31 -26.48 2.52 -17.26
CA THR A 31 -26.45 3.77 -16.48
C THR A 31 -25.17 4.54 -16.78
N GLU A 32 -25.28 5.75 -17.30
CA GLU A 32 -24.10 6.59 -17.54
C GLU A 32 -23.47 7.02 -16.21
N VAL A 33 -22.22 6.59 -16.00
CA VAL A 33 -21.41 6.92 -14.82
C VAL A 33 -20.13 7.60 -15.22
N ILE A 34 -19.48 7.14 -16.31
CA ILE A 34 -18.21 7.66 -16.78
C ILE A 34 -18.36 8.03 -18.26
N TRP A 35 -18.03 9.27 -18.62
CA TRP A 35 -18.00 9.75 -20.00
C TRP A 35 -16.69 10.48 -20.27
N ILE A 36 -16.38 10.73 -21.55
CA ILE A 36 -15.28 11.61 -21.94
C ILE A 36 -15.83 13.03 -22.03
N ASP A 37 -15.30 13.90 -21.19
CA ASP A 37 -15.67 15.30 -21.16
C ASP A 37 -15.19 15.98 -22.45
N PRO A 38 -16.07 16.62 -23.24
CA PRO A 38 -15.72 17.19 -24.53
C PRO A 38 -14.83 18.43 -24.43
N GLU A 39 -14.83 19.16 -23.30
CA GLU A 39 -13.97 20.32 -23.09
C GLU A 39 -12.54 19.90 -22.73
N THR A 40 -12.42 18.88 -21.87
CA THR A 40 -11.10 18.47 -21.34
C THR A 40 -10.50 17.29 -22.11
N THR A 41 -11.28 16.58 -22.91
CA THR A 41 -10.94 15.30 -23.56
C THR A 41 -10.50 14.19 -22.57
N LYS A 42 -10.79 14.35 -21.27
CA LYS A 42 -10.47 13.41 -20.20
C LYS A 42 -11.73 12.73 -19.65
N ALA A 43 -11.57 11.66 -18.89
CA ALA A 43 -12.69 11.00 -18.22
C ALA A 43 -13.34 11.94 -17.18
N ALA A 44 -14.65 11.93 -17.09
CA ALA A 44 -15.43 12.56 -16.02
C ALA A 44 -16.39 11.52 -15.42
N ILE A 45 -16.69 11.67 -14.12
CA ILE A 45 -17.40 10.66 -13.32
C ILE A 45 -18.56 11.31 -12.58
N SER A 46 -19.74 10.70 -12.68
CA SER A 46 -20.90 11.10 -11.88
C SER A 46 -20.83 10.49 -10.49
N GLU A 47 -20.76 11.31 -9.44
CA GLU A 47 -20.69 10.84 -8.04
C GLU A 47 -22.04 10.29 -7.51
N GLU A 48 -23.14 10.68 -8.16
CA GLU A 48 -24.50 10.25 -7.85
C GLU A 48 -24.75 8.84 -8.37
N THR A 49 -24.40 8.57 -9.63
CA THR A 49 -24.61 7.28 -10.27
C THR A 49 -23.43 6.31 -10.08
N CYS A 50 -22.24 6.81 -9.72
CA CYS A 50 -21.10 5.96 -9.39
C CYS A 50 -21.33 5.19 -8.09
N ILE A 51 -21.41 3.87 -8.19
CA ILE A 51 -21.58 3.00 -7.01
C ILE A 51 -20.30 2.79 -6.20
N SER A 52 -19.20 3.49 -6.53
CA SER A 52 -17.89 3.32 -5.90
C SER A 52 -17.53 1.85 -5.72
N CYS A 53 -17.23 1.15 -6.82
CA CYS A 53 -16.93 -0.29 -6.84
C CYS A 53 -15.81 -0.60 -5.82
N GLY A 54 -16.24 -0.97 -4.62
CA GLY A 54 -15.50 -1.45 -3.45
C GLY A 54 -16.26 -2.69 -3.01
N ILE A 55 -16.37 -3.62 -3.95
CA ILE A 55 -17.09 -4.87 -3.89
C ILE A 55 -16.38 -5.73 -2.85
N CYS A 56 -17.01 -6.14 -1.74
CA CYS A 56 -16.28 -6.89 -0.71
C CYS A 56 -17.13 -7.97 0.00
N LEU A 57 -16.47 -8.96 0.60
CA LEU A 57 -17.05 -10.05 1.39
C LEU A 57 -16.46 -10.00 2.81
N PRO A 58 -17.21 -10.33 3.87
CA PRO A 58 -16.68 -10.38 5.22
C PRO A 58 -15.69 -11.54 5.42
N ALA A 59 -14.90 -11.49 6.49
CA ALA A 59 -14.03 -12.59 6.90
C ALA A 59 -14.81 -13.91 7.04
N GLY A 60 -14.14 -15.02 6.74
CA GLY A 60 -14.71 -16.36 6.87
C GLY A 60 -15.49 -16.86 5.65
N VAL A 61 -15.79 -16.00 4.66
CA VAL A 61 -16.49 -16.46 3.45
C VAL A 61 -15.61 -17.45 2.67
N PRO A 62 -16.08 -18.68 2.43
CA PRO A 62 -15.30 -19.72 1.78
C PRO A 62 -15.14 -19.45 0.28
N ILE A 63 -13.91 -19.40 -0.24
CA ILE A 63 -13.61 -19.24 -1.66
C ILE A 63 -13.11 -20.56 -2.24
N SER A 64 -13.61 -20.93 -3.42
CA SER A 64 -13.16 -22.13 -4.14
C SER A 64 -11.79 -21.90 -4.77
N THR A 65 -10.79 -22.66 -4.32
CA THR A 65 -9.44 -22.73 -4.86
C THR A 65 -9.17 -24.10 -5.47
N ASP A 66 -8.08 -24.19 -6.23
CA ASP A 66 -7.60 -25.45 -6.80
C ASP A 66 -7.17 -26.47 -5.72
N SER A 67 -6.79 -26.01 -4.54
CA SER A 67 -6.42 -26.83 -3.36
C SER A 67 -7.56 -27.03 -2.36
N GLY A 68 -8.78 -26.59 -2.70
CA GLY A 68 -9.99 -26.74 -1.88
C GLY A 68 -10.55 -25.39 -1.46
N VAL A 69 -11.17 -25.30 -0.28
CA VAL A 69 -11.82 -24.07 0.17
C VAL A 69 -10.94 -23.27 1.11
N VAL A 70 -10.73 -21.99 0.82
CA VAL A 70 -9.95 -21.07 1.66
C VAL A 70 -10.82 -19.88 2.05
N PRO A 71 -10.92 -19.51 3.35
CA PRO A 71 -11.59 -18.27 3.76
C PRO A 71 -10.95 -17.04 3.10
N ILE A 72 -11.76 -16.08 2.67
CA ILE A 72 -11.25 -14.91 1.94
C ILE A 72 -10.21 -14.09 2.72
N ASP A 73 -10.33 -14.02 4.04
CA ASP A 73 -9.39 -13.34 4.94
C ASP A 73 -8.02 -14.04 5.04
N LYS A 74 -7.93 -15.31 4.61
CA LYS A 74 -6.69 -16.09 4.60
C LYS A 74 -6.10 -16.23 3.20
N MET A 75 -6.64 -15.50 2.21
CA MET A 75 -6.16 -15.55 0.85
C MET A 75 -4.79 -14.89 0.69
N THR A 76 -3.98 -15.47 -0.19
CA THR A 76 -2.66 -14.96 -0.54
C THR A 76 -2.53 -14.79 -2.05
N VAL A 77 -1.76 -13.78 -2.47
CA VAL A 77 -1.40 -13.58 -3.88
C VAL A 77 -0.66 -14.81 -4.39
N GLY A 78 -1.00 -15.27 -5.60
CA GLY A 78 -0.50 -16.52 -6.17
C GLY A 78 -1.47 -17.71 -6.04
N THR A 79 -2.43 -17.66 -5.12
CA THR A 79 -3.46 -18.70 -4.98
C THR A 79 -4.34 -18.76 -6.24
N ARG A 80 -4.70 -19.95 -6.72
CA ARG A 80 -5.58 -20.08 -7.89
C ARG A 80 -7.04 -20.30 -7.47
N VAL A 81 -7.94 -19.46 -7.95
CA VAL A 81 -9.38 -19.48 -7.62
C VAL A 81 -10.25 -19.84 -8.82
N LEU A 82 -11.38 -20.50 -8.59
CA LEU A 82 -12.31 -20.92 -9.64
C LEU A 82 -13.14 -19.75 -10.16
N THR A 83 -13.08 -19.50 -11.47
CA THR A 83 -13.73 -18.36 -12.14
C THR A 83 -15.05 -18.75 -12.81
N HIS A 84 -15.82 -17.75 -13.28
CA HIS A 84 -17.08 -17.98 -14.01
C HIS A 84 -16.91 -18.81 -15.29
N GLN A 85 -15.69 -18.90 -15.86
CA GLN A 85 -15.42 -19.69 -17.07
C GLN A 85 -15.08 -21.16 -16.76
N GLY A 86 -15.15 -21.57 -15.49
CA GLY A 86 -14.88 -22.95 -15.10
C GLY A 86 -13.39 -23.33 -15.10
N ARG A 87 -12.50 -22.33 -15.08
CA ARG A 87 -11.04 -22.50 -14.99
C ARG A 87 -10.49 -21.85 -13.72
N TYR A 88 -9.31 -22.28 -13.28
CA TYR A 88 -8.64 -21.71 -12.12
C TYR A 88 -7.66 -20.60 -12.56
N ARG A 89 -7.75 -19.41 -11.96
CA ARG A 89 -6.90 -18.26 -12.25
C ARG A 89 -6.21 -17.70 -11.02
N VAL A 90 -5.05 -17.12 -11.22
CA VAL A 90 -4.19 -16.64 -10.14
C VAL A 90 -4.78 -15.37 -9.52
N VAL A 91 -4.80 -15.31 -8.20
CA VAL A 91 -5.08 -14.08 -7.45
C VAL A 91 -3.85 -13.17 -7.55
N THR A 92 -4.01 -12.02 -8.18
CA THR A 92 -2.93 -11.02 -8.38
C THR A 92 -2.85 -10.03 -7.23
N ARG A 93 -3.97 -9.81 -6.52
CA ARG A 93 -4.05 -8.88 -5.39
C ARG A 93 -5.16 -9.27 -4.42
N VAL A 94 -4.91 -9.07 -3.13
CA VAL A 94 -5.93 -9.11 -2.07
C VAL A 94 -6.20 -7.68 -1.61
N GLN A 95 -7.47 -7.30 -1.53
CA GLN A 95 -7.92 -5.95 -1.17
C GLN A 95 -8.71 -6.01 0.13
N THR A 96 -8.56 -4.99 0.98
CA THR A 96 -9.28 -4.88 2.26
C THR A 96 -9.78 -3.46 2.49
N ARG A 97 -10.96 -3.31 3.12
CA ARG A 97 -11.47 -2.02 3.61
C ARG A 97 -12.40 -2.23 4.80
N MET A 98 -12.70 -1.15 5.53
CA MET A 98 -13.79 -1.13 6.51
C MET A 98 -15.13 -0.85 5.81
N TYR A 99 -16.21 -1.43 6.31
CA TYR A 99 -17.56 -1.31 5.78
C TYR A 99 -18.58 -1.03 6.88
N ASP A 100 -19.40 0.00 6.63
CA ASP A 100 -20.57 0.39 7.41
C ASP A 100 -21.78 0.29 6.47
N GLY A 101 -22.79 -0.51 6.82
CA GLY A 101 -23.97 -0.69 5.97
C GLY A 101 -24.68 -2.04 6.12
N PRO A 102 -25.66 -2.36 5.25
CA PRO A 102 -26.38 -3.62 5.28
C PRO A 102 -25.57 -4.76 4.68
N LEU A 103 -25.34 -5.80 5.49
CA LEU A 103 -24.74 -7.06 5.07
C LEU A 103 -25.83 -8.08 4.72
N TYR A 104 -25.77 -8.61 3.50
CA TYR A 104 -26.71 -9.59 2.97
C TYR A 104 -26.17 -11.00 3.20
N ARG A 105 -27.00 -11.87 3.77
CA ARG A 105 -26.73 -13.31 3.91
C ARG A 105 -27.72 -14.09 3.03
N ILE A 106 -27.22 -14.63 1.93
CA ILE A 106 -28.00 -15.31 0.90
C ILE A 106 -27.82 -16.83 1.03
N ARG A 107 -28.90 -17.55 1.34
CA ARG A 107 -28.93 -19.01 1.39
C ARG A 107 -29.41 -19.58 0.07
N VAL A 108 -28.58 -20.41 -0.55
CA VAL A 108 -28.84 -21.05 -1.83
C VAL A 108 -29.11 -22.54 -1.63
N THR A 109 -29.94 -23.12 -2.51
CA THR A 109 -30.21 -24.57 -2.48
C THR A 109 -28.92 -25.37 -2.63
N GLY A 110 -28.70 -26.36 -1.77
CA GLY A 110 -27.57 -27.27 -1.90
C GLY A 110 -26.22 -26.71 -1.48
N GLN A 111 -26.22 -25.56 -0.80
CA GLN A 111 -25.00 -24.92 -0.34
C GLN A 111 -24.98 -24.87 1.19
N PRO A 112 -23.91 -25.36 1.84
CA PRO A 112 -23.88 -25.48 3.30
C PRO A 112 -23.55 -24.14 3.97
N ASP A 113 -22.78 -23.29 3.30
CA ASP A 113 -22.44 -21.95 3.75
C ASP A 113 -23.24 -20.90 2.96
N SER A 114 -23.66 -19.85 3.65
CA SER A 114 -24.39 -18.74 3.03
C SER A 114 -23.42 -17.80 2.36
N LEU A 115 -23.81 -17.20 1.23
CA LEU A 115 -23.06 -16.10 0.65
C LEU A 115 -23.33 -14.85 1.49
N GLU A 116 -22.37 -14.46 2.32
CA GLU A 116 -22.37 -13.18 3.02
C GLU A 116 -21.64 -12.13 2.18
N VAL A 117 -22.29 -11.00 1.95
CA VAL A 117 -21.86 -10.08 0.91
C VAL A 117 -22.40 -8.67 1.18
N THR A 118 -21.61 -7.64 0.86
CA THR A 118 -22.03 -6.24 1.01
C THR A 118 -23.10 -5.88 -0.03
N GLU A 119 -23.95 -4.88 0.27
CA GLU A 119 -25.07 -4.47 -0.60
C GLU A 119 -24.68 -4.22 -2.06
N GLU A 120 -23.49 -3.67 -2.28
CA GLU A 120 -23.01 -3.22 -3.59
C GLU A 120 -22.31 -4.30 -4.42
N HIS A 121 -22.05 -5.49 -3.85
CA HIS A 121 -21.19 -6.50 -4.45
C HIS A 121 -21.94 -7.36 -5.48
N PRO A 122 -21.62 -7.28 -6.79
CA PRO A 122 -22.37 -7.99 -7.83
C PRO A 122 -22.20 -9.50 -7.76
N VAL A 123 -23.32 -10.21 -7.80
CA VAL A 123 -23.41 -11.67 -7.87
C VAL A 123 -23.99 -12.06 -9.22
N LEU A 124 -23.45 -13.11 -9.85
CA LEU A 124 -23.97 -13.58 -11.13
C LEU A 124 -25.29 -14.35 -10.90
N ALA A 125 -26.37 -13.87 -11.50
CA ALA A 125 -27.71 -14.36 -11.23
C ALA A 125 -28.61 -14.38 -12.47
N VAL A 126 -29.70 -15.17 -12.38
CA VAL A 126 -30.83 -15.13 -13.31
C VAL A 126 -32.08 -14.68 -12.55
N ILE A 127 -32.62 -13.53 -12.95
CA ILE A 127 -33.86 -12.98 -12.38
C ILE A 127 -35.07 -13.66 -13.02
N ARG A 128 -35.87 -14.34 -12.20
CA ARG A 128 -37.03 -15.11 -12.69
C ARG A 128 -38.29 -14.26 -12.72
N ARG A 129 -39.08 -14.44 -13.78
CA ARG A 129 -40.43 -13.86 -13.90
C ARG A 129 -41.46 -14.77 -13.21
N ARG A 130 -42.49 -14.17 -12.62
CA ARG A 130 -43.65 -14.91 -12.09
C ARG A 130 -44.54 -15.32 -13.26
N ILE A 131 -45.01 -16.56 -13.27
CA ILE A 131 -46.01 -17.03 -14.23
C ILE A 131 -47.33 -16.31 -13.95
N LYS A 132 -48.02 -15.82 -14.99
CA LYS A 132 -49.37 -15.23 -14.85
C LYS A 132 -50.33 -16.29 -14.28
N GLY A 133 -50.92 -16.00 -13.12
CA GLY A 133 -51.99 -16.81 -12.52
C GLY A 133 -51.57 -17.96 -11.59
N GLY A 134 -50.29 -18.11 -11.20
CA GLY A 134 -49.86 -19.19 -10.31
C GLY A 134 -48.80 -18.80 -9.26
N ARG A 135 -48.75 -19.52 -8.13
CA ARG A 135 -47.77 -19.35 -7.04
C ARG A 135 -46.34 -19.86 -7.38
N ARG A 136 -46.08 -20.36 -8.61
CA ARG A 136 -44.80 -20.97 -9.02
C ARG A 136 -44.04 -20.10 -10.03
N LEU A 137 -42.72 -20.00 -9.87
CA LEU A 137 -41.80 -19.33 -10.82
C LEU A 137 -41.48 -20.25 -12.00
N GLU A 138 -41.31 -19.68 -13.20
CA GLU A 138 -40.96 -20.42 -14.42
C GLU A 138 -39.55 -21.02 -14.32
N LYS A 139 -39.39 -22.32 -14.63
CA LYS A 139 -38.08 -22.98 -14.70
C LYS A 139 -37.52 -22.75 -16.11
N ALA A 140 -36.59 -21.81 -16.27
CA ALA A 140 -35.88 -21.58 -17.52
C ALA A 140 -34.45 -21.11 -17.24
N THR A 141 -33.52 -21.43 -18.14
CA THR A 141 -32.21 -20.79 -18.26
C THR A 141 -32.45 -19.38 -18.83
N GLY A 142 -32.68 -18.41 -17.95
CA GLY A 142 -32.84 -17.01 -18.33
C GLY A 142 -31.50 -16.35 -18.66
N VAL A 143 -31.53 -15.05 -18.97
CA VAL A 143 -30.32 -14.27 -19.26
C VAL A 143 -29.52 -14.05 -17.96
N LEU A 144 -28.26 -14.49 -17.96
CA LEU A 144 -27.31 -14.22 -16.87
C LEU A 144 -27.00 -12.73 -16.78
N ARG A 145 -27.05 -12.18 -15.57
CA ARG A 145 -26.75 -10.78 -15.28
C ARG A 145 -25.97 -10.66 -13.98
N TRP A 146 -25.11 -9.67 -13.89
CA TRP A 146 -24.54 -9.23 -12.63
C TRP A 146 -25.59 -8.42 -11.87
N VAL A 147 -25.95 -8.88 -10.69
CA VAL A 147 -27.05 -8.30 -9.89
C VAL A 147 -26.54 -8.00 -8.50
N ARG A 148 -26.97 -6.86 -7.92
CA ARG A 148 -26.65 -6.53 -6.54
C ARG A 148 -27.53 -7.32 -5.56
N PRO A 149 -27.03 -7.69 -4.38
CA PRO A 149 -27.80 -8.35 -3.35
C PRO A 149 -29.15 -7.71 -3.02
N VAL A 150 -29.24 -6.38 -3.05
CA VAL A 150 -30.49 -5.63 -2.83
C VAL A 150 -31.56 -5.89 -3.89
N ASP A 151 -31.17 -6.22 -5.12
CA ASP A 151 -32.07 -6.44 -6.25
C ASP A 151 -32.49 -7.92 -6.39
N LEU A 152 -31.96 -8.82 -5.54
CA LEU A 152 -32.29 -10.25 -5.55
C LEU A 152 -33.55 -10.56 -4.74
N LYS A 153 -34.32 -11.54 -5.20
CA LYS A 153 -35.48 -12.07 -4.46
C LYS A 153 -35.40 -13.59 -4.30
N VAL A 154 -36.08 -14.08 -3.26
CA VAL A 154 -36.23 -15.53 -3.03
C VAL A 154 -36.84 -16.19 -4.27
N GLY A 155 -36.19 -17.27 -4.71
CA GLY A 155 -36.56 -18.03 -5.89
C GLY A 155 -35.78 -17.71 -7.17
N ASP A 156 -35.09 -16.57 -7.25
CA ASP A 156 -34.10 -16.29 -8.32
C ASP A 156 -32.95 -17.31 -8.26
N TYR A 157 -32.24 -17.46 -9.38
CA TYR A 157 -31.11 -18.39 -9.45
C TYR A 157 -29.78 -17.66 -9.28
N LEU A 158 -28.92 -18.20 -8.41
CA LEU A 158 -27.48 -17.96 -8.46
C LEU A 158 -26.81 -19.13 -9.19
N VAL A 159 -25.60 -18.89 -9.68
CA VAL A 159 -24.88 -19.87 -10.49
C VAL A 159 -23.56 -20.32 -9.88
N LYS A 160 -23.28 -21.60 -10.09
CA LYS A 160 -21.99 -22.25 -9.83
C LYS A 160 -21.35 -22.66 -11.16
N PRO A 161 -20.06 -22.35 -11.40
CA PRO A 161 -19.42 -22.69 -12.66
C PRO A 161 -19.08 -24.19 -12.73
N ARG A 162 -19.13 -24.77 -13.92
CA ARG A 162 -18.73 -26.15 -14.20
C ARG A 162 -17.24 -26.20 -14.52
N THR A 163 -16.49 -27.06 -13.83
CA THR A 163 -15.05 -27.20 -14.04
C THR A 163 -14.73 -27.81 -15.41
N ARG A 164 -13.93 -27.09 -16.20
CA ARG A 164 -13.47 -27.52 -17.53
C ARG A 164 -12.17 -28.31 -17.43
N GLU A 165 -11.93 -29.15 -18.43
CA GLU A 165 -10.70 -29.93 -18.54
C GLU A 165 -9.51 -29.02 -18.86
N ALA A 166 -8.37 -29.34 -18.25
CA ALA A 166 -7.10 -28.68 -18.54
C ALA A 166 -6.10 -29.71 -19.12
N ALA A 167 -5.20 -29.24 -19.97
CA ALA A 167 -4.09 -30.04 -20.49
C ALA A 167 -3.05 -30.25 -19.38
N GLN A 168 -3.31 -31.22 -18.50
CA GLN A 168 -2.37 -31.67 -17.48
C GLN A 168 -2.27 -33.19 -17.56
N ASP A 169 -1.04 -33.68 -17.73
CA ASP A 169 -0.77 -35.11 -17.97
C ASP A 169 -0.22 -35.83 -16.72
N SER A 170 0.25 -35.07 -15.73
CA SER A 170 0.85 -35.58 -14.50
C SER A 170 0.41 -34.85 -13.24
N TRP A 171 0.47 -35.57 -12.12
CA TRP A 171 0.40 -35.06 -10.77
C TRP A 171 1.80 -34.97 -10.18
N ASP A 172 2.30 -33.75 -10.04
CA ASP A 172 3.65 -33.48 -9.52
C ASP A 172 3.59 -33.10 -8.04
N VAL A 173 4.38 -33.79 -7.22
CA VAL A 173 4.43 -33.60 -5.76
C VAL A 173 5.86 -33.34 -5.31
N PRO A 174 6.18 -32.16 -4.75
CA PRO A 174 7.49 -31.89 -4.17
C PRO A 174 7.63 -32.63 -2.83
N ILE A 175 8.74 -33.36 -2.67
CA ILE A 175 9.03 -34.18 -1.49
C ILE A 175 10.36 -33.71 -0.88
N PRO A 176 10.36 -33.18 0.35
CA PRO A 176 11.58 -32.70 1.01
C PRO A 176 12.49 -33.86 1.40
N MET A 177 13.69 -33.94 0.83
CA MET A 177 14.71 -34.94 1.13
C MET A 177 15.93 -34.31 1.81
N VAL A 178 16.56 -35.08 2.70
CA VAL A 178 17.79 -34.65 3.39
C VAL A 178 18.98 -34.95 2.47
N LEU A 179 19.71 -33.89 2.07
CA LEU A 179 20.89 -34.00 1.22
C LEU A 179 22.14 -34.44 1.99
N SER A 180 22.25 -34.08 3.27
CA SER A 180 23.40 -34.41 4.13
C SER A 180 22.99 -34.50 5.60
N GLY A 181 23.39 -35.60 6.27
CA GLY A 181 23.11 -35.87 7.68
C GLY A 181 24.19 -35.30 8.59
N GLY A 182 24.14 -34.00 8.86
CA GLY A 182 24.98 -33.30 9.86
C GLY A 182 24.16 -32.64 10.96
N ARG A 183 24.83 -31.90 11.86
CA ARG A 183 24.20 -31.15 12.99
C ARG A 183 23.13 -30.15 12.53
N TYR A 184 23.15 -29.74 11.26
CA TYR A 184 22.12 -28.98 10.56
C TYR A 184 21.78 -29.67 9.22
N PRO A 185 20.66 -30.41 9.12
CA PRO A 185 20.31 -31.10 7.89
C PRO A 185 19.92 -30.10 6.79
N GLN A 186 20.58 -30.21 5.63
CA GLN A 186 20.21 -29.46 4.42
C GLN A 186 19.07 -30.21 3.71
N TRP A 187 17.99 -29.50 3.42
CA TRP A 187 16.79 -30.04 2.77
C TRP A 187 16.72 -29.59 1.31
N SER A 188 16.32 -30.48 0.42
CA SER A 188 16.01 -30.19 -0.98
C SER A 188 14.73 -30.91 -1.40
N ASP A 189 13.88 -30.22 -2.17
CA ASP A 189 12.63 -30.80 -2.66
C ASP A 189 12.90 -31.62 -3.94
N GLN A 190 12.73 -32.95 -3.84
CA GLN A 190 12.67 -33.81 -5.02
C GLN A 190 11.23 -33.84 -5.55
N LEU A 191 11.04 -33.53 -6.83
CA LEU A 191 9.74 -33.62 -7.48
C LEU A 191 9.41 -35.06 -7.88
N VAL A 192 8.29 -35.60 -7.40
CA VAL A 192 7.73 -36.89 -7.85
C VAL A 192 6.58 -36.62 -8.79
N SER A 193 6.70 -37.07 -10.03
CA SER A 193 5.67 -36.92 -11.08
C SER A 193 4.96 -38.24 -11.34
N LEU A 194 3.63 -38.27 -11.21
CA LEU A 194 2.78 -39.44 -11.45
C LEU A 194 1.81 -39.19 -12.60
N PRO A 195 1.73 -40.05 -13.64
CA PRO A 195 0.83 -39.82 -14.76
C PRO A 195 -0.65 -39.93 -14.33
N LEU A 196 -1.49 -38.99 -14.81
CA LEU A 196 -2.92 -38.94 -14.52
C LEU A 196 -3.69 -40.03 -15.28
N THR A 197 -3.66 -41.24 -14.73
CA THR A 197 -4.38 -42.41 -15.27
C THR A 197 -5.69 -42.67 -14.51
N PRO A 198 -6.69 -43.32 -15.14
CA PRO A 198 -7.92 -43.71 -14.43
C PRO A 198 -7.65 -44.60 -13.20
N ASP A 199 -6.65 -45.49 -13.26
CA ASP A 199 -6.21 -46.32 -12.13
C ASP A 199 -5.69 -45.46 -10.97
N LEU A 200 -4.89 -44.43 -11.26
CA LEU A 200 -4.41 -43.48 -10.24
C LEU A 200 -5.58 -42.66 -9.66
N GLY A 201 -6.52 -42.21 -10.49
CA GLY A 201 -7.74 -41.53 -10.05
C GLY A 201 -8.52 -42.38 -9.04
N ARG A 202 -8.75 -43.65 -9.36
CA ARG A 202 -9.40 -44.61 -8.46
C ARG A 202 -8.65 -44.78 -7.15
N LEU A 203 -7.32 -44.90 -7.19
CA LEU A 203 -6.48 -45.06 -6.01
C LEU A 203 -6.54 -43.83 -5.09
N VAL A 204 -6.51 -42.62 -5.65
CA VAL A 204 -6.73 -41.37 -4.91
C VAL A 204 -8.12 -41.36 -4.28
N GLY A 205 -9.15 -41.80 -5.01
CA GLY A 205 -10.51 -41.96 -4.46
C GLY A 205 -10.55 -42.89 -3.25
N TYR A 206 -9.91 -44.07 -3.32
CA TYR A 206 -9.80 -44.99 -2.19
C TYR A 206 -9.08 -44.36 -0.99
N TYR A 207 -8.02 -43.59 -1.24
CA TYR A 207 -7.31 -42.92 -0.16
C TYR A 207 -8.17 -41.85 0.51
N LEU A 208 -8.91 -41.07 -0.29
CA LEU A 208 -9.77 -40.01 0.22
C LEU A 208 -10.89 -40.56 1.10
N ALA A 209 -11.41 -41.76 0.80
CA ALA A 209 -12.34 -42.46 1.68
C ALA A 209 -11.61 -43.07 2.89
N GLU A 210 -10.84 -44.13 2.66
CA GLU A 210 -10.40 -45.09 3.68
C GLU A 210 -8.88 -45.11 3.93
N GLY A 211 -8.16 -44.19 3.28
CA GLY A 211 -6.71 -44.05 3.40
C GLY A 211 -6.29 -43.31 4.66
N SER A 212 -5.14 -43.73 5.21
CA SER A 212 -4.42 -43.09 6.31
C SER A 212 -2.92 -43.24 6.11
N VAL A 213 -2.15 -42.36 6.74
CA VAL A 213 -0.71 -42.21 6.51
C VAL A 213 -0.03 -41.71 7.77
N ASP A 214 1.10 -42.31 8.10
CA ASP A 214 2.07 -41.79 9.07
C ASP A 214 3.32 -41.27 8.34
N ASP A 215 4.43 -41.00 9.04
CA ASP A 215 5.62 -40.44 8.39
C ASP A 215 6.40 -41.44 7.51
N ARG A 216 6.06 -42.72 7.54
CA ARG A 216 6.78 -43.80 6.83
C ARG A 216 5.88 -44.78 6.08
N ARG A 217 4.57 -44.77 6.32
CA ARG A 217 3.64 -45.83 5.91
C ARG A 217 2.35 -45.25 5.35
N LEU A 218 1.85 -45.92 4.32
CA LEU A 218 0.53 -45.72 3.75
C LEU A 218 -0.35 -46.93 4.07
N VAL A 219 -1.56 -46.70 4.57
CA VAL A 219 -2.49 -47.75 4.98
C VAL A 219 -3.89 -47.48 4.43
N PHE A 220 -4.48 -48.47 3.78
CA PHE A 220 -5.90 -48.47 3.42
C PHE A 220 -6.64 -49.47 4.30
N SER A 221 -7.74 -49.04 4.93
CA SER A 221 -8.51 -49.87 5.85
C SER A 221 -9.85 -50.24 5.22
N PHE A 222 -10.13 -51.53 5.03
CA PHE A 222 -11.39 -51.99 4.45
C PHE A 222 -12.04 -53.04 5.34
N HIS A 223 -13.34 -53.26 5.16
CA HIS A 223 -14.04 -54.37 5.82
C HIS A 223 -13.59 -55.71 5.22
N GLU A 224 -13.57 -56.80 6.00
CA GLU A 224 -13.07 -58.10 5.53
C GLU A 224 -13.78 -58.65 4.28
N LYS A 225 -15.08 -58.35 4.14
CA LYS A 225 -15.92 -58.70 2.98
C LYS A 225 -15.54 -57.95 1.69
N GLU A 226 -14.78 -56.86 1.79
CA GLU A 226 -14.40 -56.00 0.65
C GLU A 226 -13.08 -56.46 0.00
N GLN A 227 -12.94 -57.77 -0.20
CA GLN A 227 -11.70 -58.35 -0.72
C GLN A 227 -11.34 -57.82 -2.12
N ASN A 228 -12.34 -57.52 -2.94
CA ASN A 228 -12.15 -56.98 -4.28
C ASN A 228 -11.44 -55.61 -4.27
N TYR A 229 -11.77 -54.72 -3.32
CA TYR A 229 -11.13 -53.40 -3.23
C TYR A 229 -9.69 -53.52 -2.72
N ARG A 230 -9.44 -54.43 -1.77
CA ARG A 230 -8.08 -54.72 -1.28
C ARG A 230 -7.18 -55.24 -2.41
N ASN A 231 -7.70 -56.16 -3.22
CA ASN A 231 -6.98 -56.70 -4.37
C ASN A 231 -6.75 -55.62 -5.45
N ASP A 232 -7.72 -54.73 -5.67
CA ASP A 232 -7.58 -53.64 -6.64
C ASP A 232 -6.47 -52.64 -6.23
N VAL A 233 -6.46 -52.20 -4.97
CA VAL A 233 -5.41 -51.31 -4.43
C VAL A 233 -4.02 -51.94 -4.58
N ARG A 234 -3.88 -53.24 -4.27
CA ARG A 234 -2.62 -53.99 -4.44
C ARG A 234 -2.18 -54.07 -5.89
N ARG A 235 -3.13 -54.34 -6.79
CA ARG A 235 -2.88 -54.42 -8.23
C ARG A 235 -2.42 -53.08 -8.79
N ILE A 236 -3.11 -51.99 -8.46
CA ILE A 236 -2.80 -50.64 -8.95
C ILE A 236 -1.41 -50.21 -8.47
N ILE A 237 -1.12 -50.30 -7.16
CA ILE A 237 0.18 -49.88 -6.62
C ILE A 237 1.32 -50.75 -7.16
N HIS A 238 1.12 -52.07 -7.29
CA HIS A 238 2.14 -52.95 -7.88
C HIS A 238 2.41 -52.61 -9.34
N ARG A 239 1.37 -52.35 -10.13
CA ARG A 239 1.50 -52.03 -11.55
C ARG A 239 2.09 -50.64 -11.80
N SER A 240 1.63 -49.64 -11.06
CA SER A 240 2.03 -48.24 -11.28
C SER A 240 3.34 -47.88 -10.60
N LEU A 241 3.71 -48.54 -9.51
CA LEU A 241 4.85 -48.16 -8.66
C LEU A 241 5.79 -49.31 -8.30
N GLY A 242 5.50 -50.55 -8.71
CA GLY A 242 6.34 -51.73 -8.44
C GLY A 242 6.38 -52.19 -6.97
N LEU A 243 5.54 -51.61 -6.10
CA LEU A 243 5.57 -51.89 -4.66
C LEU A 243 4.57 -52.98 -4.26
N ARG A 244 4.99 -53.88 -3.37
CA ARG A 244 4.13 -54.94 -2.81
C ARG A 244 3.56 -54.49 -1.46
N GLY A 245 2.24 -54.60 -1.30
CA GLY A 245 1.54 -54.30 -0.05
C GLY A 245 1.38 -55.54 0.84
N TYR A 246 1.36 -55.32 2.15
CA TYR A 246 1.17 -56.33 3.19
C TYR A 246 -0.22 -56.22 3.78
N GLU A 247 -0.92 -57.34 3.95
CA GLU A 247 -2.23 -57.37 4.61
C GLU A 247 -2.07 -57.68 6.09
N THR A 248 -2.70 -56.88 6.94
CA THR A 248 -2.71 -57.08 8.40
C THR A 248 -4.14 -57.05 8.92
N LYS A 249 -4.44 -57.88 9.92
CA LYS A 249 -5.74 -57.85 10.61
C LYS A 249 -5.76 -56.69 11.60
N ASN A 250 -6.84 -55.91 11.59
CA ASN A 250 -7.10 -54.89 12.60
C ASN A 250 -7.96 -55.47 13.74
N THR A 251 -8.19 -54.71 14.82
CA THR A 251 -9.17 -55.08 15.84
C THR A 251 -10.57 -55.19 15.23
N GLY A 252 -11.20 -56.36 15.31
CA GLY A 252 -12.52 -56.63 14.73
C GLY A 252 -12.48 -57.14 13.28
N LEU A 253 -13.43 -56.70 12.45
CA LEU A 253 -13.62 -57.17 11.07
C LEU A 253 -12.84 -56.36 10.01
N GLY A 254 -11.95 -55.46 10.45
CA GLY A 254 -11.12 -54.64 9.55
C GLY A 254 -9.90 -55.40 9.01
N ARG A 255 -9.54 -55.10 7.76
CA ARG A 255 -8.33 -55.58 7.08
C ARG A 255 -7.58 -54.38 6.49
N ASN A 256 -6.30 -54.26 6.86
CA ASN A 256 -5.45 -53.15 6.44
C ASN A 256 -4.50 -53.60 5.34
N VAL A 257 -4.47 -52.86 4.23
CA VAL A 257 -3.44 -53.00 3.19
C VAL A 257 -2.38 -51.93 3.43
N ARG A 258 -1.18 -52.36 3.82
CA ARG A 258 -0.07 -51.51 4.27
C ARG A 258 1.08 -51.49 3.26
N TYR A 259 1.65 -50.31 3.07
CA TYR A 259 2.88 -50.08 2.28
C TYR A 259 3.89 -49.30 3.11
N ASP A 260 5.07 -49.89 3.28
CA ASP A 260 6.20 -49.27 3.99
C ASP A 260 7.07 -48.48 3.00
N SER A 261 6.60 -47.28 2.63
CA SER A 261 7.31 -46.40 1.71
C SER A 261 7.15 -44.94 2.13
N VAL A 262 8.27 -44.30 2.47
CA VAL A 262 8.34 -42.89 2.85
C VAL A 262 7.87 -41.99 1.70
N VAL A 263 8.22 -42.35 0.46
CA VAL A 263 7.81 -41.60 -0.73
C VAL A 263 6.28 -41.66 -0.88
N LEU A 264 5.68 -42.85 -0.82
CA LEU A 264 4.22 -42.99 -0.90
C LEU A 264 3.50 -42.30 0.25
N ALA A 265 4.01 -42.43 1.47
CA ALA A 265 3.48 -41.76 2.64
C ALA A 265 3.48 -40.23 2.45
N ARG A 266 4.53 -39.66 1.86
CA ARG A 266 4.59 -38.21 1.60
C ARG A 266 3.68 -37.78 0.45
N VAL A 267 3.64 -38.54 -0.65
CA VAL A 267 2.73 -38.27 -1.79
C VAL A 267 1.28 -38.29 -1.36
N PHE A 268 0.82 -39.38 -0.73
CA PHE A 268 -0.57 -39.46 -0.28
C PHE A 268 -0.82 -38.60 0.97
N GLY A 269 0.21 -38.33 1.77
CA GLY A 269 0.14 -37.37 2.87
C GLY A 269 -0.18 -35.94 2.42
N SER A 270 0.20 -35.56 1.20
CA SER A 270 -0.16 -34.24 0.63
C SER A 270 -1.66 -34.09 0.35
N LEU A 271 -2.41 -35.20 0.30
CA LEU A 271 -3.87 -35.23 0.20
C LEU A 271 -4.56 -34.98 1.56
N GLY A 272 -3.78 -34.86 2.65
CA GLY A 272 -4.27 -34.69 4.01
C GLY A 272 -4.18 -35.97 4.84
N LYS A 273 -3.48 -35.92 5.98
CA LYS A 273 -3.28 -37.07 6.89
C LYS A 273 -4.47 -37.40 7.80
N LYS A 274 -5.36 -36.44 8.05
CA LYS A 274 -6.55 -36.59 8.93
C LYS A 274 -7.82 -36.46 8.11
N CYS A 275 -8.90 -37.13 8.53
CA CYS A 275 -10.19 -37.16 7.82
C CYS A 275 -10.79 -35.76 7.57
N ASP A 276 -10.60 -34.80 8.47
CA ASP A 276 -11.05 -33.41 8.34
C ASP A 276 -10.15 -32.54 7.45
N LYS A 277 -8.94 -33.02 7.12
CA LYS A 277 -7.97 -32.32 6.29
C LYS A 277 -7.82 -32.92 4.90
N LYS A 278 -8.60 -33.94 4.56
CA LYS A 278 -8.54 -34.60 3.25
C LYS A 278 -8.99 -33.63 2.14
N SER A 279 -8.25 -33.55 1.05
CA SER A 279 -8.55 -32.69 -0.11
C SER A 279 -8.12 -33.35 -1.41
N VAL A 280 -8.84 -33.08 -2.49
CA VAL A 280 -8.46 -33.48 -3.85
C VAL A 280 -7.32 -32.59 -4.34
N PRO A 281 -6.25 -33.11 -4.97
CA PRO A 281 -5.19 -32.26 -5.52
C PRO A 281 -5.69 -31.43 -6.69
N PRO A 282 -5.08 -30.25 -6.92
CA PRO A 282 -5.35 -29.42 -8.09
C PRO A 282 -5.36 -30.20 -9.42
N ALA A 283 -4.38 -31.10 -9.60
CA ALA A 283 -4.23 -31.91 -10.82
C ALA A 283 -5.47 -32.76 -11.15
N PHE A 284 -6.21 -33.22 -10.14
CA PHE A 284 -7.40 -34.06 -10.32
C PHE A 284 -8.69 -33.26 -10.49
N MET A 285 -8.72 -31.98 -10.10
CA MET A 285 -9.89 -31.12 -10.25
C MET A 285 -10.25 -30.89 -11.72
N THR A 286 -9.23 -30.76 -12.57
CA THR A 286 -9.34 -30.48 -14.01
C THR A 286 -8.81 -31.62 -14.90
N ALA A 287 -8.57 -32.80 -14.33
CA ALA A 287 -8.08 -33.97 -15.06
C ALA A 287 -9.07 -34.44 -16.15
N PRO A 288 -8.63 -35.23 -17.13
CA PRO A 288 -9.51 -35.83 -18.13
C PRO A 288 -10.71 -36.54 -17.50
N LYS A 289 -11.88 -36.47 -18.14
CA LYS A 289 -13.16 -37.03 -17.67
C LYS A 289 -13.02 -38.43 -17.06
N ALA A 290 -12.33 -39.35 -17.75
CA ALA A 290 -12.15 -40.72 -17.30
C ALA A 290 -11.44 -40.83 -15.92
N VAL A 291 -10.48 -39.94 -15.64
CA VAL A 291 -9.76 -39.91 -14.35
C VAL A 291 -10.68 -39.40 -13.24
N ARG A 292 -11.46 -38.35 -13.52
CA ARG A 292 -12.43 -37.77 -12.57
C ARG A 292 -13.55 -38.74 -12.24
N GLU A 293 -14.06 -39.48 -13.22
CA GLU A 293 -15.06 -40.54 -13.03
C GLU A 293 -14.54 -41.64 -12.10
N GLU A 294 -13.32 -42.13 -12.32
CA GLU A 294 -12.72 -43.16 -11.48
C GLU A 294 -12.38 -42.67 -10.06
N LEU A 295 -11.98 -41.41 -9.90
CA LEU A 295 -11.81 -40.80 -8.58
C LEU A 295 -13.12 -40.82 -7.79
N VAL A 296 -14.23 -40.39 -8.40
CA VAL A 296 -15.55 -40.40 -7.77
C VAL A 296 -15.99 -41.83 -7.44
N ARG A 297 -15.76 -42.81 -8.33
CA ARG A 297 -16.03 -44.23 -8.07
C ARG A 297 -15.22 -44.76 -6.88
N GLY A 298 -13.93 -44.45 -6.81
CA GLY A 298 -13.05 -44.86 -5.72
C GLY A 298 -13.51 -44.31 -4.37
N LEU A 299 -13.85 -43.01 -4.34
CA LEU A 299 -14.37 -42.34 -3.14
C LEU A 299 -15.72 -42.95 -2.71
N TRP A 300 -16.62 -43.18 -3.67
CA TRP A 300 -17.94 -43.76 -3.43
C TRP A 300 -17.87 -45.16 -2.81
N ARG A 301 -16.93 -45.99 -3.26
CA ARG A 301 -16.79 -47.37 -2.78
C ARG A 301 -16.44 -47.47 -1.29
N GLY A 302 -15.87 -46.42 -0.69
CA GLY A 302 -15.61 -46.35 0.75
C GLY A 302 -16.68 -45.56 1.51
N ASP A 303 -16.84 -44.28 1.16
CA ASP A 303 -17.68 -43.34 1.95
C ASP A 303 -19.11 -43.15 1.39
N GLY A 304 -19.44 -43.80 0.28
CA GLY A 304 -20.72 -43.66 -0.41
C GLY A 304 -21.81 -44.58 0.13
N HIS A 305 -23.03 -44.08 0.19
CA HIS A 305 -24.21 -44.88 0.52
C HIS A 305 -25.39 -44.57 -0.39
N ARG A 306 -26.19 -45.61 -0.69
CA ARG A 306 -27.45 -45.47 -1.41
C ARG A 306 -28.61 -45.62 -0.44
N GLU A 307 -29.50 -44.64 -0.42
CA GLU A 307 -30.75 -44.74 0.33
C GLU A 307 -31.82 -45.40 -0.54
N TYR A 308 -32.25 -46.61 -0.18
CA TYR A 308 -33.17 -47.41 -1.00
C TYR A 308 -34.61 -46.85 -0.98
N ASP A 309 -35.03 -46.22 0.12
CA ASP A 309 -36.39 -45.71 0.25
C ASP A 309 -36.61 -44.39 -0.50
N ARG A 310 -35.58 -43.55 -0.54
CA ARG A 310 -35.63 -42.20 -1.13
C ARG A 310 -34.88 -42.07 -2.45
N ASN A 311 -34.29 -43.16 -2.97
CA ASN A 311 -33.60 -43.25 -4.26
C ASN A 311 -32.57 -42.12 -4.52
N TYR A 312 -31.79 -41.76 -3.50
CA TYR A 312 -30.69 -40.80 -3.65
C TYR A 312 -29.34 -41.42 -3.30
N PHE A 313 -28.29 -40.80 -3.82
CA PHE A 313 -26.90 -41.18 -3.58
C PHE A 313 -26.26 -40.14 -2.67
N GLY A 314 -25.59 -40.57 -1.60
CA GLY A 314 -24.90 -39.67 -0.67
C GLY A 314 -23.46 -40.06 -0.32
N ILE A 315 -22.64 -39.06 -0.05
CA ILE A 315 -21.29 -39.19 0.56
C ILE A 315 -21.29 -38.36 1.84
N VAL A 316 -20.71 -38.92 2.91
CA VAL A 316 -20.58 -38.23 4.20
C VAL A 316 -19.10 -37.98 4.48
N THR A 317 -18.73 -36.73 4.78
CA THR A 317 -17.35 -36.39 5.13
C THR A 317 -17.27 -35.30 6.20
N THR A 318 -16.20 -35.29 6.98
CA THR A 318 -15.90 -34.20 7.92
C THR A 318 -15.00 -33.12 7.31
N SER A 319 -14.47 -33.33 6.10
CA SER A 319 -13.64 -32.34 5.40
C SER A 319 -14.51 -31.39 4.57
N ALA A 320 -14.41 -30.10 4.88
CA ALA A 320 -15.03 -29.06 4.07
C ALA A 320 -14.42 -29.00 2.65
N HIS A 321 -13.09 -29.14 2.54
CA HIS A 321 -12.38 -29.15 1.25
C HIS A 321 -12.93 -30.24 0.34
N LEU A 322 -12.99 -31.47 0.85
CA LEU A 322 -13.44 -32.63 0.09
C LEU A 322 -14.90 -32.47 -0.35
N ALA A 323 -15.80 -32.03 0.54
CA ALA A 323 -17.21 -31.85 0.22
C ALA A 323 -17.43 -30.87 -0.96
N TYR A 324 -16.75 -29.72 -0.93
CA TYR A 324 -16.84 -28.72 -1.99
C TYR A 324 -16.18 -29.18 -3.29
N GLN A 325 -15.00 -29.77 -3.22
CA GLN A 325 -14.27 -30.25 -4.39
C GLN A 325 -15.01 -31.39 -5.10
N VAL A 326 -15.59 -32.34 -4.36
CA VAL A 326 -16.41 -33.41 -4.96
C VAL A 326 -17.68 -32.83 -5.61
N GLN A 327 -18.31 -31.83 -4.98
CA GLN A 327 -19.44 -31.12 -5.60
C GLN A 327 -19.03 -30.41 -6.90
N GLU A 328 -17.82 -29.83 -6.96
CA GLU A 328 -17.27 -29.19 -8.18
C GLU A 328 -16.91 -30.21 -9.26
N ILE A 329 -16.33 -31.36 -8.91
CA ILE A 329 -16.03 -32.45 -9.85
C ILE A 329 -17.32 -33.00 -10.46
N LEU A 330 -18.33 -33.29 -9.64
CA LEU A 330 -19.64 -33.77 -10.11
C LEU A 330 -20.29 -32.77 -11.05
N SER A 331 -20.22 -31.47 -10.72
CA SER A 331 -20.72 -30.40 -11.59
C SER A 331 -20.01 -30.35 -12.96
N GLY A 332 -18.68 -30.52 -12.98
CA GLY A 332 -17.91 -30.68 -14.22
C GLY A 332 -18.38 -31.87 -15.06
N LEU A 333 -18.67 -33.00 -14.41
CA LEU A 333 -19.23 -34.22 -15.03
C LEU A 333 -20.72 -34.09 -15.43
N GLY A 334 -21.36 -32.96 -15.17
CA GLY A 334 -22.75 -32.68 -15.53
C GLY A 334 -23.78 -33.12 -14.48
N ILE A 335 -23.34 -33.56 -13.31
CA ILE A 335 -24.17 -34.07 -12.22
C ILE A 335 -24.29 -32.98 -11.14
N ALA A 336 -25.50 -32.42 -10.94
CA ALA A 336 -25.72 -31.49 -9.84
C ALA A 336 -25.83 -32.22 -8.50
N ALA A 337 -25.03 -31.80 -7.51
CA ALA A 337 -25.04 -32.32 -6.16
C ALA A 337 -25.30 -31.19 -5.15
N GLY A 338 -26.12 -31.47 -4.14
CA GLY A 338 -26.28 -30.58 -2.99
C GLY A 338 -25.38 -30.99 -1.83
N VAL A 339 -24.93 -30.04 -1.04
CA VAL A 339 -24.20 -30.27 0.20
C VAL A 339 -24.96 -29.63 1.36
N THR A 340 -25.29 -30.43 2.37
CA THR A 340 -25.89 -29.99 3.63
C THR A 340 -24.96 -30.32 4.78
N THR A 341 -25.19 -29.73 5.96
CA THR A 341 -24.34 -29.99 7.13
C THR A 341 -25.16 -30.28 8.37
N SER A 342 -24.63 -31.16 9.23
CA SER A 342 -25.10 -31.37 10.59
C SER A 342 -23.97 -31.12 11.59
N SER A 343 -24.30 -30.58 12.77
CA SER A 343 -23.33 -30.30 13.83
C SER A 343 -23.80 -30.97 15.13
N PRO A 344 -23.50 -32.27 15.34
CA PRO A 344 -23.86 -32.96 16.57
C PRO A 344 -23.12 -32.37 17.78
N SER A 345 -23.77 -32.33 18.94
CA SER A 345 -23.17 -31.78 20.17
C SER A 345 -21.84 -32.46 20.50
N GLY A 346 -20.79 -31.66 20.75
CA GLY A 346 -19.44 -32.13 21.07
C GLY A 346 -18.66 -32.79 19.92
N LYS A 347 -19.20 -32.83 18.69
CA LYS A 347 -18.54 -33.39 17.51
C LYS A 347 -18.33 -32.32 16.42
N ARG A 348 -17.41 -32.61 15.49
CA ARG A 348 -17.11 -31.74 14.35
C ARG A 348 -18.29 -31.68 13.37
N ARG A 349 -18.39 -30.59 12.62
CA ARG A 349 -19.38 -30.41 11.53
C ARG A 349 -19.20 -31.52 10.49
N VAL A 350 -20.30 -32.15 10.13
CA VAL A 350 -20.35 -33.22 9.12
C VAL A 350 -21.04 -32.69 7.88
N TYR A 351 -20.47 -32.96 6.72
CA TYR A 351 -20.97 -32.57 5.40
C TYR A 351 -21.61 -33.78 4.73
N HIS A 352 -22.83 -33.60 4.24
CA HIS A 352 -23.62 -34.60 3.55
C HIS A 352 -23.82 -34.15 2.11
N LEU A 353 -23.06 -34.74 1.20
CA LEU A 353 -23.24 -34.54 -0.23
C LEU A 353 -24.34 -35.48 -0.70
N HIS A 354 -25.33 -34.97 -1.44
CA HIS A 354 -26.45 -35.75 -1.94
C HIS A 354 -26.73 -35.43 -3.42
N VAL A 355 -26.94 -36.48 -4.20
CA VAL A 355 -27.38 -36.42 -5.60
C VAL A 355 -28.80 -36.96 -5.67
N THR A 356 -29.74 -36.15 -6.16
CA THR A 356 -31.18 -36.43 -6.12
C THR A 356 -31.84 -36.23 -7.49
N ALA A 357 -33.07 -36.72 -7.63
CA ALA A 357 -33.93 -36.56 -8.80
C ALA A 357 -33.27 -37.04 -10.10
N GLU A 358 -33.33 -36.24 -11.18
CA GLU A 358 -32.82 -36.62 -12.50
C GLU A 358 -31.32 -36.93 -12.52
N PHE A 359 -30.55 -36.32 -11.60
CA PHE A 359 -29.12 -36.56 -11.47
C PHE A 359 -28.80 -37.90 -10.79
N SER A 360 -29.74 -38.52 -10.07
CA SER A 360 -29.56 -39.86 -9.50
C SER A 360 -29.33 -40.91 -10.60
N GLN A 361 -30.02 -40.77 -11.74
CA GLN A 361 -29.83 -41.69 -12.87
C GLN A 361 -28.45 -41.52 -13.51
N GLN A 362 -27.97 -40.28 -13.63
CA GLN A 362 -26.62 -40.00 -14.14
C GLN A 362 -25.54 -40.51 -13.17
N MET A 363 -25.76 -40.37 -11.85
CA MET A 363 -24.87 -40.91 -10.83
C MET A 363 -24.84 -42.44 -10.87
N ALA A 364 -25.99 -43.10 -11.05
CA ALA A 364 -26.04 -44.55 -11.18
C ALA A 364 -25.28 -45.05 -12.42
N ALA A 365 -25.40 -44.35 -13.55
CA ALA A 365 -24.64 -44.65 -14.76
C ALA A 365 -23.12 -44.44 -14.53
N LEU A 366 -22.74 -43.36 -13.83
CA LEU A 366 -21.35 -43.12 -13.44
C LEU A 366 -20.82 -44.24 -12.55
N LEU A 367 -21.60 -44.71 -11.58
CA LEU A 367 -21.21 -45.76 -10.63
C LEU A 367 -21.35 -47.19 -11.18
N GLN A 368 -21.93 -47.36 -12.37
CA GLN A 368 -22.22 -48.65 -12.99
C GLN A 368 -23.11 -49.56 -12.11
N VAL A 369 -24.14 -48.97 -11.48
CA VAL A 369 -25.10 -49.69 -10.64
C VAL A 369 -26.50 -49.67 -11.24
N GLU A 370 -27.24 -50.77 -11.08
CA GLU A 370 -28.63 -50.84 -11.54
C GLU A 370 -29.51 -49.86 -10.76
N PHE A 371 -30.23 -48.99 -11.49
CA PHE A 371 -31.08 -47.96 -10.91
C PHE A 371 -32.34 -47.74 -11.75
N SER A 372 -33.49 -47.92 -11.11
CA SER A 372 -34.81 -47.59 -11.67
C SER A 372 -35.53 -46.64 -10.72
N ASP A 373 -35.73 -45.39 -11.14
CA ASP A 373 -36.58 -44.45 -10.41
C ASP A 373 -37.78 -44.04 -11.26
N THR A 374 -38.95 -44.53 -10.87
CA THR A 374 -40.23 -44.25 -11.51
C THR A 374 -40.97 -43.07 -10.85
N ARG A 375 -40.46 -42.51 -9.73
CA ARG A 375 -41.28 -41.70 -8.83
C ARG A 375 -41.15 -40.18 -8.98
N ASN A 376 -40.07 -39.60 -9.54
CA ASN A 376 -40.00 -38.12 -9.56
C ASN A 376 -39.01 -37.42 -10.52
N ARG A 377 -39.16 -37.60 -11.85
CA ARG A 377 -38.29 -36.94 -12.85
C ARG A 377 -38.39 -35.39 -12.90
N LYS A 378 -39.44 -34.74 -12.36
CA LYS A 378 -39.68 -33.29 -12.52
C LYS A 378 -39.38 -32.42 -11.27
N ALA A 379 -38.94 -33.03 -10.16
CA ALA A 379 -38.79 -32.36 -8.86
C ALA A 379 -37.43 -31.68 -8.61
N SER A 380 -36.48 -31.76 -9.55
CA SER A 380 -35.12 -31.19 -9.37
C SER A 380 -35.17 -29.71 -8.97
N HIS A 381 -34.35 -29.35 -7.97
CA HIS A 381 -34.17 -27.98 -7.51
C HIS A 381 -33.03 -27.24 -8.23
N TYR A 382 -32.33 -27.93 -9.13
CA TYR A 382 -31.23 -27.39 -9.92
C TYR A 382 -31.61 -27.37 -11.40
N LEU A 383 -30.96 -26.48 -12.15
CA LEU A 383 -30.86 -26.59 -13.61
C LEU A 383 -29.37 -26.67 -13.95
N VAL A 384 -29.02 -27.33 -15.05
CA VAL A 384 -27.63 -27.45 -15.50
C VAL A 384 -27.61 -27.16 -17.00
N ASP A 385 -26.70 -26.30 -17.43
CA ASP A 385 -26.37 -26.10 -18.85
C ASP A 385 -24.89 -26.44 -19.12
N ALA A 386 -24.35 -26.00 -20.26
CA ALA A 386 -22.96 -26.24 -20.64
C ALA A 386 -21.94 -25.68 -19.65
N ASP A 387 -22.24 -24.56 -18.98
CA ASP A 387 -21.27 -23.75 -18.24
C ASP A 387 -21.58 -23.65 -16.75
N PHE A 388 -22.86 -23.75 -16.36
CA PHE A 388 -23.32 -23.45 -15.01
C PHE A 388 -24.31 -24.48 -14.44
N VAL A 389 -24.30 -24.58 -13.11
CA VAL A 389 -25.37 -25.15 -12.30
C VAL A 389 -26.14 -23.99 -11.65
N TYR A 390 -27.44 -23.92 -11.91
CA TYR A 390 -28.34 -22.91 -11.38
C TYR A 390 -29.02 -23.43 -10.12
N ALA A 391 -28.88 -22.69 -9.02
CA ALA A 391 -29.43 -23.04 -7.73
C ALA A 391 -30.32 -21.92 -7.18
N ALA A 392 -31.53 -22.27 -6.75
CA ALA A 392 -32.52 -21.28 -6.30
C ALA A 392 -32.15 -20.69 -4.94
N ILE A 393 -32.30 -19.38 -4.80
CA ILE A 393 -32.23 -18.67 -3.52
C ILE A 393 -33.40 -19.12 -2.64
N ARG A 394 -33.10 -19.59 -1.42
CA ARG A 394 -34.07 -20.06 -0.43
C ARG A 394 -34.41 -19.02 0.61
N LYS A 395 -33.43 -18.21 1.01
CA LYS A 395 -33.58 -17.18 2.04
C LYS A 395 -32.59 -16.05 1.80
N ILE A 396 -33.02 -14.81 2.03
CA ILE A 396 -32.16 -13.63 2.09
C ILE A 396 -32.40 -13.01 3.47
N GLU A 397 -31.34 -12.82 4.23
CA GLU A 397 -31.35 -12.15 5.54
C GLU A 397 -30.46 -10.90 5.43
N VAL A 398 -30.87 -9.79 6.04
CA VAL A 398 -30.11 -8.54 6.03
C VAL A 398 -29.84 -8.13 7.48
N ARG A 399 -28.59 -7.75 7.78
CA ARG A 399 -28.21 -7.20 9.08
C ARG A 399 -27.33 -5.95 8.88
N PRO A 400 -27.54 -4.87 9.65
CA PRO A 400 -26.61 -3.74 9.65
C PRO A 400 -25.28 -4.15 10.31
N VAL A 401 -24.17 -3.58 9.83
CA VAL A 401 -22.84 -3.74 10.40
C VAL A 401 -22.12 -2.39 10.42
N GLU A 402 -21.27 -2.20 11.43
CA GLU A 402 -20.43 -1.01 11.58
C GLU A 402 -18.97 -1.46 11.72
N SER A 403 -18.07 -0.74 11.05
CA SER A 403 -16.62 -0.95 11.06
C SER A 403 -16.20 -2.40 10.76
N LEU A 404 -16.97 -3.10 9.93
CA LEU A 404 -16.68 -4.48 9.56
C LEU A 404 -15.57 -4.51 8.51
N GLN A 405 -14.48 -5.21 8.80
CA GLN A 405 -13.45 -5.44 7.80
C GLN A 405 -13.96 -6.40 6.73
N VAL A 406 -13.85 -5.98 5.47
CA VAL A 406 -14.31 -6.73 4.30
C VAL A 406 -13.18 -6.85 3.27
N PHE A 407 -13.21 -7.92 2.48
CA PHE A 407 -12.15 -8.39 1.62
C PHE A 407 -12.62 -8.52 0.18
N ASN A 408 -11.72 -8.34 -0.79
CA ASN A 408 -11.95 -8.70 -2.19
C ASN A 408 -10.69 -9.26 -2.82
N LEU A 409 -10.84 -9.98 -3.93
CA LEU A 409 -9.73 -10.53 -4.70
C LEU A 409 -9.65 -9.83 -6.04
N GLU A 410 -8.45 -9.67 -6.57
CA GLU A 410 -8.17 -9.39 -7.98
C GLU A 410 -7.66 -10.68 -8.61
N VAL A 411 -8.24 -11.08 -9.75
CA VAL A 411 -8.05 -12.41 -10.34
C VAL A 411 -7.69 -12.22 -11.79
N ASP A 412 -6.60 -12.86 -12.21
CA ASP A 412 -6.06 -12.73 -13.55
C ASP A 412 -7.05 -13.18 -14.64
N GLU A 413 -7.02 -12.48 -15.78
CA GLU A 413 -7.89 -12.64 -16.96
C GLU A 413 -9.40 -12.52 -16.73
N ASP A 414 -10.00 -13.42 -15.93
CA ASP A 414 -11.44 -13.63 -15.85
C ASP A 414 -12.16 -12.68 -14.90
N GLN A 415 -11.41 -11.98 -14.05
CA GLN A 415 -11.92 -10.92 -13.18
C GLN A 415 -13.14 -11.33 -12.32
N THR A 416 -13.19 -12.61 -11.90
CA THR A 416 -14.28 -13.20 -11.10
C THR A 416 -13.72 -14.33 -10.24
N TYR A 417 -14.46 -14.70 -9.20
CA TYR A 417 -14.15 -15.87 -8.38
C TYR A 417 -15.42 -16.47 -7.78
N THR A 418 -15.30 -17.68 -7.23
CA THR A 418 -16.43 -18.42 -6.65
C THR A 418 -16.39 -18.33 -5.13
N ALA A 419 -17.38 -17.66 -4.54
CA ALA A 419 -17.54 -17.44 -3.10
C ALA A 419 -18.79 -18.16 -2.58
N ALA A 420 -18.64 -18.97 -1.54
CA ALA A 420 -19.67 -19.87 -1.03
C ALA A 420 -20.36 -20.68 -2.16
N GLY A 421 -19.56 -21.14 -3.14
CA GLY A 421 -20.07 -21.89 -4.29
C GLY A 421 -20.83 -21.06 -5.35
N GLN A 422 -20.93 -19.74 -5.20
CA GLN A 422 -21.60 -18.84 -6.13
C GLN A 422 -20.60 -17.91 -6.82
N VAL A 423 -20.83 -17.58 -8.09
CA VAL A 423 -19.96 -16.67 -8.85
C VAL A 423 -20.17 -15.22 -8.42
N VAL A 424 -19.06 -14.56 -8.05
CA VAL A 424 -19.02 -13.14 -7.70
C VAL A 424 -18.00 -12.37 -8.55
N HIS A 425 -18.23 -11.07 -8.72
CA HIS A 425 -17.35 -10.21 -9.51
C HIS A 425 -16.17 -9.70 -8.67
N ASN A 426 -15.03 -9.47 -9.31
CA ASN A 426 -13.88 -8.86 -8.66
C ASN A 426 -13.88 -7.30 -8.75
N CYS A 427 -12.95 -6.61 -8.10
CA CYS A 427 -12.73 -5.18 -8.33
C CYS A 427 -11.79 -5.00 -9.54
N VAL A 428 -12.31 -4.57 -10.69
CA VAL A 428 -11.47 -4.24 -11.86
C VAL A 428 -10.63 -2.99 -11.56
N LYS A 429 -9.36 -3.00 -11.98
CA LYS A 429 -8.51 -1.82 -12.05
C LYS A 429 -9.21 -0.78 -12.93
N LYS A 430 -9.89 0.19 -12.30
CA LYS A 430 -10.72 1.18 -13.01
C LYS A 430 -9.93 1.99 -14.03
N CYS A 431 -8.62 2.14 -13.86
CA CYS A 431 -7.75 2.84 -14.79
C CYS A 431 -6.34 2.22 -14.78
N PRO A 432 -5.75 1.86 -15.92
CA PRO A 432 -4.42 1.27 -15.97
C PRO A 432 -3.33 2.26 -15.50
N PHE A 433 -3.60 3.56 -15.63
CA PHE A 433 -2.71 4.67 -15.27
C PHE A 433 -2.99 5.28 -13.88
N ASP A 434 -3.83 4.66 -13.03
CA ASP A 434 -4.23 5.20 -11.72
C ASP A 434 -4.76 6.65 -11.78
N ALA A 435 -5.44 7.00 -12.88
CA ALA A 435 -5.94 8.36 -13.11
C ALA A 435 -7.28 8.64 -12.43
N ILE A 436 -7.97 7.60 -11.94
CA ILE A 436 -9.30 7.71 -11.36
C ILE A 436 -9.25 7.21 -9.93
N ARG A 437 -9.71 8.03 -8.99
CA ARG A 437 -9.91 7.64 -7.60
C ARG A 437 -11.32 7.94 -7.16
N ILE A 438 -11.90 7.00 -6.41
CA ILE A 438 -13.27 7.14 -5.89
C ILE A 438 -13.21 6.81 -4.41
N ILE A 439 -13.57 7.80 -3.61
CA ILE A 439 -13.30 7.83 -2.17
C ILE A 439 -14.65 7.98 -1.47
N GLY A 440 -14.91 7.10 -0.50
CA GLY A 440 -16.04 7.26 0.42
C GLY A 440 -15.63 8.18 1.56
N LEU A 441 -16.34 9.28 1.74
CA LEU A 441 -16.18 10.17 2.89
C LEU A 441 -17.47 10.15 3.74
N PRO A 442 -17.38 10.34 5.08
CA PRO A 442 -18.54 10.57 5.92
C PRO A 442 -19.48 11.64 5.34
N GLU A 443 -20.79 11.42 5.43
CA GLU A 443 -21.77 12.37 4.89
C GLU A 443 -21.76 13.72 5.60
N ALA A 444 -21.45 13.74 6.90
CA ALA A 444 -21.28 14.96 7.69
C ALA A 444 -20.25 15.93 7.11
N LEU A 445 -19.21 15.44 6.41
CA LEU A 445 -18.21 16.33 5.79
C LEU A 445 -18.74 17.12 4.60
N LYS A 446 -19.90 16.74 4.04
CA LYS A 446 -20.51 17.49 2.93
C LYS A 446 -20.84 18.93 3.37
N GLU A 447 -21.24 19.10 4.62
CA GLU A 447 -21.53 20.39 5.22
C GLU A 447 -20.27 21.20 5.45
N ASP A 448 -19.10 20.57 5.63
CA ASP A 448 -17.79 21.20 5.87
C ASP A 448 -17.04 21.64 4.59
N LEU A 449 -17.66 21.52 3.41
CA LEU A 449 -17.00 21.79 2.13
C LEU A 449 -16.78 23.30 1.92
N VAL A 450 -15.51 23.71 1.86
CA VAL A 450 -15.13 25.13 1.73
C VAL A 450 -14.86 25.53 0.28
N HIS A 451 -14.14 24.69 -0.45
CA HIS A 451 -13.71 25.01 -1.81
C HIS A 451 -13.59 23.78 -2.71
N GLN A 452 -13.96 23.94 -3.98
CA GLN A 452 -13.80 22.95 -5.04
C GLN A 452 -13.32 23.61 -6.33
N TYR A 453 -12.27 23.08 -6.97
CA TYR A 453 -11.73 23.66 -8.21
C TYR A 453 -12.55 23.33 -9.46
N GLY A 454 -13.29 22.23 -9.46
CA GLY A 454 -13.98 21.74 -10.65
C GLY A 454 -14.69 20.41 -10.42
N LYS A 455 -15.41 19.94 -11.44
CA LYS A 455 -15.99 18.60 -11.43
C LYS A 455 -14.88 17.55 -11.36
N ASN A 456 -15.01 16.60 -10.44
CA ASN A 456 -14.01 15.58 -10.16
C ASN A 456 -12.59 16.10 -9.90
N ALA A 457 -12.48 17.30 -9.33
CA ALA A 457 -11.23 17.92 -8.95
C ALA A 457 -11.06 17.97 -7.42
N PHE A 458 -9.91 18.48 -6.99
CA PHE A 458 -9.56 18.63 -5.58
C PHE A 458 -10.63 19.41 -4.79
N ARG A 459 -10.91 18.94 -3.56
CA ARG A 459 -11.84 19.56 -2.59
C ARG A 459 -11.14 19.85 -1.26
N LEU A 460 -11.40 21.02 -0.68
CA LEU A 460 -10.92 21.40 0.64
C LEU A 460 -12.08 21.47 1.62
N PHE A 461 -11.93 20.80 2.76
CA PHE A 461 -12.88 20.80 3.87
C PHE A 461 -12.29 21.49 5.10
N ARG A 462 -13.08 22.37 5.70
CA ARG A 462 -12.70 23.26 6.81
C ARG A 462 -11.58 24.25 6.48
N LEU A 463 -11.41 25.25 7.35
CA LEU A 463 -10.34 26.26 7.29
C LEU A 463 -9.77 26.46 8.70
N PRO A 464 -8.45 26.74 8.83
CA PRO A 464 -7.86 27.05 10.11
C PRO A 464 -8.20 28.48 10.49
N VAL A 465 -8.24 28.77 11.79
CA VAL A 465 -8.53 30.11 12.31
C VAL A 465 -7.20 30.80 12.64
N PRO A 466 -6.81 31.89 11.94
CA PRO A 466 -5.63 32.65 12.28
C PRO A 466 -5.80 33.36 13.63
N LYS A 467 -4.76 33.32 14.48
CA LYS A 467 -4.73 34.04 15.76
C LYS A 467 -3.61 35.08 15.78
N LYS A 468 -3.89 36.21 16.45
CA LYS A 468 -2.90 37.27 16.66
C LYS A 468 -2.06 36.94 17.88
N GLY A 469 -0.74 37.19 17.85
CA GLY A 469 0.14 36.89 18.98
C GLY A 469 0.75 35.47 18.95
N GLU A 470 0.28 34.60 18.05
CA GLU A 470 0.75 33.22 17.90
C GLU A 470 1.19 32.96 16.46
N VAL A 471 2.18 32.08 16.28
CA VAL A 471 2.49 31.53 14.96
C VAL A 471 1.63 30.28 14.73
N ILE A 472 0.78 30.34 13.71
CA ILE A 472 -0.04 29.21 13.28
C ILE A 472 0.70 28.40 12.21
N GLY A 473 1.03 27.15 12.51
CA GLY A 473 1.63 26.20 11.58
C GLY A 473 0.59 25.36 10.84
N LEU A 474 0.80 25.10 9.55
CA LEU A 474 0.05 24.15 8.74
C LEU A 474 0.97 22.98 8.36
N LEU A 475 0.59 21.77 8.78
CA LEU A 475 1.37 20.56 8.54
C LEU A 475 0.53 19.49 7.84
N GLY A 476 1.02 18.98 6.72
CA GLY A 476 0.40 17.87 6.02
C GLY A 476 1.14 17.51 4.71
N PRO A 477 0.79 16.37 4.08
CA PRO A 477 1.43 15.92 2.83
C PRO A 477 1.36 16.94 1.69
N ASN A 478 2.08 16.70 0.59
CA ASN A 478 1.88 17.52 -0.62
C ASN A 478 0.54 17.21 -1.31
N GLY A 479 0.02 18.19 -2.05
CA GLY A 479 -1.22 18.06 -2.83
C GLY A 479 -2.52 17.94 -2.03
N ILE A 480 -2.49 18.19 -0.71
CA ILE A 480 -3.69 18.18 0.17
C ILE A 480 -4.28 19.58 0.44
N GLY A 481 -3.89 20.60 -0.34
CA GLY A 481 -4.55 21.92 -0.31
C GLY A 481 -3.97 22.96 0.66
N LYS A 482 -2.73 22.81 1.13
CA LYS A 482 -2.06 23.80 2.01
C LYS A 482 -1.98 25.19 1.37
N THR A 483 -1.45 25.28 0.15
CA THR A 483 -1.37 26.55 -0.62
C THR A 483 -2.77 27.07 -0.98
N THR A 484 -3.74 26.19 -1.27
CA THR A 484 -5.14 26.58 -1.45
C THR A 484 -5.68 27.25 -0.18
N CYS A 485 -5.39 26.69 0.99
CA CYS A 485 -5.76 27.28 2.27
C CYS A 485 -5.15 28.68 2.47
N VAL A 486 -3.88 28.86 2.13
CA VAL A 486 -3.22 30.19 2.17
C VAL A 486 -3.94 31.18 1.26
N GLY A 487 -4.25 30.81 0.01
CA GLY A 487 -4.96 31.66 -0.94
C GLY A 487 -6.39 32.04 -0.51
N LEU A 488 -7.08 31.15 0.21
CA LEU A 488 -8.40 31.43 0.77
C LEU A 488 -8.33 32.39 1.96
N LEU A 489 -7.36 32.19 2.87
CA LEU A 489 -7.19 33.04 4.05
C LEU A 489 -6.63 34.42 3.71
N SER A 490 -5.85 34.53 2.63
CA SER A 490 -5.29 35.79 2.16
C SER A 490 -6.28 36.61 1.32
N GLY A 491 -7.41 36.02 0.93
CA GLY A 491 -8.42 36.65 0.07
C GLY A 491 -8.03 36.73 -1.41
N GLU A 492 -6.93 36.09 -1.85
CA GLU A 492 -6.60 35.94 -3.28
C GLU A 492 -7.64 35.09 -4.01
N VAL A 493 -8.19 34.08 -3.32
CA VAL A 493 -9.27 33.23 -3.79
C VAL A 493 -10.42 33.30 -2.80
N ALA A 494 -11.63 33.55 -3.28
CA ALA A 494 -12.81 33.44 -2.42
C ALA A 494 -13.23 31.97 -2.26
N PRO A 495 -13.66 31.54 -1.06
CA PRO A 495 -14.34 30.26 -0.89
C PRO A 495 -15.55 30.18 -1.81
N ASN A 496 -15.81 29.00 -2.37
CA ASN A 496 -16.95 28.79 -3.27
C ASN A 496 -17.97 27.78 -2.75
N LEU A 497 -17.73 27.17 -1.59
CA LEU A 497 -18.64 26.22 -0.93
C LEU A 497 -19.08 25.06 -1.86
N GLY A 498 -18.22 24.67 -2.81
CA GLY A 498 -18.53 23.65 -3.80
C GLY A 498 -19.16 24.17 -5.10
N HIS A 499 -19.51 25.45 -5.19
CA HIS A 499 -20.09 26.08 -6.39
C HIS A 499 -19.04 26.45 -7.45
N TYR A 500 -18.24 25.47 -7.89
CA TYR A 500 -17.09 25.66 -8.81
C TYR A 500 -17.44 26.22 -10.20
N ARG A 501 -18.72 26.20 -10.62
CA ARG A 501 -19.16 26.76 -11.90
C ARG A 501 -19.37 28.28 -11.87
N ARG A 502 -19.49 28.87 -10.67
CA ARG A 502 -19.72 30.31 -10.52
C ARG A 502 -18.41 31.07 -10.77
N LYS A 503 -18.48 32.12 -11.60
CA LYS A 503 -17.31 32.93 -11.98
C LYS A 503 -17.02 34.12 -11.06
N LYS A 504 -18.00 34.55 -10.25
CA LYS A 504 -17.86 35.67 -9.30
C LYS A 504 -17.70 35.15 -7.88
N ALA A 505 -17.02 35.90 -7.02
CA ALA A 505 -16.95 35.65 -5.59
C ALA A 505 -18.26 36.09 -4.90
N TYR A 506 -18.74 35.30 -3.93
CA TYR A 506 -19.99 35.55 -3.19
C TYR A 506 -19.68 35.57 -1.69
N TRP A 507 -19.10 36.67 -1.21
CA TRP A 507 -18.69 36.77 0.19
C TRP A 507 -19.88 36.72 1.16
N GLU A 508 -21.06 37.23 0.80
CA GLU A 508 -22.25 37.17 1.65
C GLU A 508 -22.63 35.73 2.04
N GLU A 509 -22.80 34.84 1.05
CA GLU A 509 -23.08 33.42 1.28
C GLU A 509 -21.97 32.72 2.10
N VAL A 510 -20.70 33.10 1.87
CA VAL A 510 -19.55 32.59 2.64
C VAL A 510 -19.62 33.04 4.10
N LEU A 511 -19.94 34.30 4.36
CA LEU A 511 -20.04 34.84 5.71
C LEU A 511 -21.22 34.25 6.46
N ASP A 512 -22.36 34.07 5.79
CA ASP A 512 -23.54 33.39 6.36
C ASP A 512 -23.22 31.95 6.73
N TYR A 513 -22.51 31.22 5.87
CA TYR A 513 -22.09 29.85 6.12
C TYR A 513 -21.19 29.74 7.38
N PHE A 514 -20.29 30.70 7.59
CA PHE A 514 -19.42 30.71 8.76
C PHE A 514 -20.03 31.42 9.99
N ALA A 515 -21.29 31.88 9.92
CA ALA A 515 -21.92 32.65 11.00
C ALA A 515 -21.84 31.94 12.36
N GLY A 516 -21.48 32.69 13.39
CA GLY A 516 -21.31 32.15 14.76
C GLY A 516 -19.97 31.46 15.03
N THR A 517 -19.05 31.42 14.06
CA THR A 517 -17.68 30.91 14.25
C THR A 517 -16.64 32.04 14.36
N GLU A 518 -15.50 31.80 15.00
CA GLU A 518 -14.38 32.77 15.02
C GLU A 518 -13.87 33.13 13.62
N LEU A 519 -14.03 32.22 12.65
CA LEU A 519 -13.60 32.44 11.28
C LEU A 519 -14.47 33.46 10.55
N HIS A 520 -15.74 33.62 10.94
CA HIS A 520 -16.64 34.64 10.40
C HIS A 520 -16.04 36.04 10.51
N ASP A 521 -15.62 36.42 11.71
CA ASP A 521 -15.07 37.75 11.98
C ASP A 521 -13.79 38.02 11.19
N TYR A 522 -12.97 36.98 11.02
CA TYR A 522 -11.75 37.06 10.22
C TYR A 522 -12.07 37.25 8.73
N LEU A 523 -12.90 36.38 8.15
CA LEU A 523 -13.28 36.45 6.74
C LEU A 523 -14.06 37.71 6.42
N ALA A 524 -14.89 38.22 7.33
CA ALA A 524 -15.61 39.48 7.15
C ALA A 524 -14.64 40.66 7.01
N LYS A 525 -13.53 40.65 7.77
CA LYS A 525 -12.50 41.68 7.65
C LYS A 525 -11.72 41.57 6.34
N ILE A 526 -11.45 40.35 5.85
CA ILE A 526 -10.82 40.12 4.54
C ILE A 526 -11.74 40.56 3.40
N ALA A 527 -13.00 40.13 3.41
CA ALA A 527 -14.00 40.49 2.39
C ALA A 527 -14.18 42.01 2.27
N ASN A 528 -14.22 42.70 3.41
CA ASN A 528 -14.34 44.17 3.47
C ASN A 528 -13.00 44.91 3.30
N LYS A 529 -11.90 44.21 2.98
CA LYS A 529 -10.54 44.76 2.82
C LYS A 529 -10.05 45.57 4.03
N LYS A 530 -10.53 45.24 5.24
CA LYS A 530 -10.10 45.84 6.51
C LYS A 530 -8.78 45.25 7.02
N LEU A 531 -8.42 44.05 6.58
CA LEU A 531 -7.12 43.43 6.84
C LEU A 531 -6.28 43.41 5.57
N THR A 532 -5.03 43.84 5.72
CA THR A 532 -4.02 43.81 4.65
C THR A 532 -3.15 42.56 4.76
N THR A 533 -2.82 41.96 3.62
CA THR A 533 -2.13 40.66 3.55
C THR A 533 -0.76 40.77 2.86
N ALA A 534 0.22 40.04 3.37
CA ALA A 534 1.53 39.84 2.76
C ALA A 534 1.77 38.33 2.63
N ILE A 535 2.18 37.88 1.44
CA ILE A 535 2.39 36.47 1.14
C ILE A 535 3.77 36.30 0.56
N LYS A 536 4.58 35.43 1.18
CA LYS A 536 5.80 34.91 0.56
C LYS A 536 5.39 33.78 -0.40
N PRO A 537 5.68 33.88 -1.71
CA PRO A 537 5.33 32.85 -2.66
C PRO A 537 6.15 31.57 -2.46
N GLN A 538 5.54 30.40 -2.67
CA GLN A 538 6.20 29.09 -2.50
C GLN A 538 7.44 28.95 -3.41
N TYR A 539 7.30 29.20 -4.72
CA TYR A 539 8.37 29.01 -5.72
C TYR A 539 9.21 30.29 -5.92
N VAL A 540 10.34 30.38 -5.22
CA VAL A 540 11.25 31.54 -5.33
C VAL A 540 12.04 31.58 -6.63
N ASP A 541 12.24 30.44 -7.30
CA ASP A 541 12.95 30.35 -8.58
C ASP A 541 12.25 31.11 -9.72
N LYS A 542 10.94 31.41 -9.56
CA LYS A 542 10.19 32.24 -10.51
C LYS A 542 10.44 33.73 -10.29
N LEU A 543 10.90 34.14 -9.11
CA LEU A 543 11.11 35.55 -8.78
C LEU A 543 12.21 36.18 -9.62
N SER A 544 13.28 35.44 -9.92
CA SER A 544 14.38 35.90 -10.79
C SER A 544 13.94 36.16 -12.23
N LYS A 545 12.80 35.60 -12.66
CA LYS A 545 12.21 35.86 -13.98
C LYS A 545 11.21 37.02 -13.97
N ILE A 546 10.68 37.38 -12.81
CA ILE A 546 9.62 38.39 -12.64
C ILE A 546 10.22 39.75 -12.28
N TYR A 547 11.22 39.76 -11.40
CA TYR A 547 11.86 40.95 -10.90
C TYR A 547 13.27 41.08 -11.49
N THR A 548 13.60 42.30 -11.91
CA THR A 548 14.90 42.66 -12.48
C THR A 548 15.49 43.84 -11.69
N GLY A 549 16.82 43.97 -11.72
CA GLY A 549 17.55 45.01 -11.00
C GLY A 549 18.20 44.50 -9.70
N ARG A 550 18.70 45.44 -8.90
CA ARG A 550 19.44 45.10 -7.66
C ARG A 550 18.49 44.81 -6.51
N VAL A 551 18.92 43.93 -5.62
CA VAL A 551 18.17 43.55 -4.42
C VAL A 551 17.89 44.78 -3.53
N ARG A 552 18.89 45.64 -3.33
CA ARG A 552 18.76 46.87 -2.54
C ARG A 552 17.61 47.76 -3.04
N ASP A 553 17.48 47.93 -4.34
CA ASP A 553 16.46 48.82 -4.92
C ASP A 553 15.05 48.27 -4.67
N LEU A 554 14.87 46.96 -4.83
CA LEU A 554 13.61 46.29 -4.56
C LEU A 554 13.22 46.36 -3.09
N LEU A 555 14.16 46.06 -2.19
CA LEU A 555 13.91 46.07 -0.75
C LEU A 555 13.69 47.49 -0.22
N THR A 556 14.44 48.48 -0.71
CA THR A 556 14.23 49.90 -0.34
C THR A 556 12.85 50.39 -0.78
N LYS A 557 12.38 49.96 -1.96
CA LYS A 557 11.04 50.28 -2.44
C LYS A 557 9.94 49.61 -1.60
N ALA A 558 10.22 48.44 -1.04
CA ALA A 558 9.29 47.74 -0.14
C ALA A 558 9.30 48.31 1.28
N ASP A 559 10.43 48.88 1.72
CA ASP A 559 10.61 49.40 3.07
C ASP A 559 9.94 50.75 3.28
N LYS A 560 8.74 50.71 3.86
CA LYS A 560 8.01 51.92 4.26
C LYS A 560 8.26 52.36 5.70
N ARG A 561 8.99 51.55 6.49
CA ARG A 561 9.11 51.71 7.95
C ARG A 561 10.56 51.88 8.42
N GLY A 562 11.53 51.91 7.52
CA GLY A 562 12.96 52.00 7.86
C GLY A 562 13.51 50.72 8.50
N ARG A 563 12.91 49.56 8.23
CA ARG A 563 13.31 48.27 8.83
C ARG A 563 14.32 47.49 8.00
N LEU A 564 14.74 48.02 6.85
CA LEU A 564 15.68 47.35 5.96
C LEU A 564 17.02 47.07 6.65
N ALA A 565 17.54 48.01 7.44
CA ALA A 565 18.80 47.82 8.16
C ALA A 565 18.73 46.63 9.13
N ASP A 566 17.69 46.56 9.95
CA ASP A 566 17.48 45.47 10.91
C ASP A 566 17.36 44.11 10.22
N LEU A 567 16.58 44.04 9.13
CA LEU A 567 16.38 42.79 8.38
C LEU A 567 17.62 42.39 7.59
N THR A 568 18.42 43.36 7.14
CA THR A 568 19.70 43.12 6.46
C THR A 568 20.65 42.35 7.36
N VAL A 569 20.77 42.75 8.64
CA VAL A 569 21.58 42.03 9.62
C VAL A 569 20.92 40.70 10.01
N SER A 570 19.62 40.72 10.28
CA SER A 570 18.92 39.54 10.83
C SER A 570 18.81 38.37 9.84
N LEU A 571 18.78 38.66 8.54
CA LEU A 571 18.72 37.67 7.46
C LEU A 571 20.04 37.56 6.68
N ASP A 572 21.11 38.24 7.12
CA ASP A 572 22.43 38.23 6.46
C ASP A 572 22.34 38.57 4.97
N LEU A 573 21.72 39.72 4.66
CA LEU A 573 21.51 40.18 3.28
C LEU A 573 22.72 40.98 2.74
N GLU A 574 23.63 41.42 3.62
CA GLU A 574 24.75 42.32 3.29
C GLU A 574 25.58 41.81 2.12
N SER A 575 25.84 40.50 2.08
CA SER A 575 26.67 39.84 1.07
C SER A 575 26.11 39.90 -0.35
N PHE A 576 24.80 40.15 -0.52
CA PHE A 576 24.15 40.14 -1.84
C PHE A 576 23.16 41.29 -2.09
N LEU A 577 23.09 42.28 -1.20
CA LEU A 577 22.23 43.47 -1.37
C LEU A 577 22.48 44.22 -2.69
N ASP A 578 23.74 44.29 -3.11
CA ASP A 578 24.14 45.03 -4.31
C ASP A 578 24.23 44.16 -5.58
N ARG A 579 23.92 42.86 -5.47
CA ARG A 579 23.86 41.92 -6.60
C ARG A 579 22.54 42.03 -7.37
N ASP A 580 22.57 41.57 -8.62
CA ASP A 580 21.36 41.45 -9.43
C ASP A 580 20.54 40.23 -8.99
N ILE A 581 19.21 40.38 -8.95
CA ILE A 581 18.28 39.31 -8.54
C ILE A 581 18.45 38.05 -9.41
N ALA A 582 18.80 38.20 -10.70
CA ALA A 582 19.01 37.07 -11.61
C ALA A 582 20.24 36.21 -11.27
N GLN A 583 21.19 36.74 -10.48
CA GLN A 583 22.43 36.08 -10.11
C GLN A 583 22.36 35.39 -8.75
N LEU A 584 21.26 35.56 -8.01
CA LEU A 584 21.11 35.01 -6.67
C LEU A 584 20.90 33.49 -6.70
N SER A 585 21.51 32.81 -5.73
CA SER A 585 21.21 31.42 -5.40
C SER A 585 19.80 31.26 -4.82
N GLY A 586 19.28 30.03 -4.82
CA GLY A 586 17.96 29.73 -4.24
C GLY A 586 17.82 30.16 -2.78
N GLY A 587 18.87 29.99 -1.97
CA GLY A 587 18.89 30.44 -0.56
C GLY A 587 18.91 31.96 -0.41
N GLU A 588 19.66 32.69 -1.25
CA GLU A 588 19.62 34.15 -1.29
C GLU A 588 18.26 34.68 -1.76
N LEU A 589 17.67 34.08 -2.81
CA LEU A 589 16.32 34.39 -3.28
C LEU A 589 15.27 34.19 -2.19
N GLN A 590 15.39 33.11 -1.43
CA GLN A 590 14.50 32.81 -0.32
C GLN A 590 14.59 33.88 0.78
N ARG A 591 15.81 34.25 1.21
CA ARG A 591 16.03 35.28 2.24
C ARG A 591 15.54 36.66 1.76
N MET A 592 15.78 37.00 0.49
CA MET A 592 15.25 38.21 -0.14
C MET A 592 13.71 38.23 -0.16
N ALA A 593 13.07 37.12 -0.54
CA ALA A 593 11.61 37.02 -0.60
C ALA A 593 10.98 37.18 0.79
N ILE A 594 11.59 36.59 1.82
CA ILE A 594 11.17 36.74 3.22
C ILE A 594 11.32 38.21 3.65
N ALA A 595 12.46 38.83 3.39
CA ALA A 595 12.71 40.24 3.70
C ALA A 595 11.68 41.16 3.03
N ALA A 596 11.46 41.01 1.72
CA ALA A 596 10.49 41.80 0.96
C ALA A 596 9.06 41.64 1.51
N THR A 597 8.69 40.42 1.90
CA THR A 597 7.38 40.14 2.52
C THR A 597 7.24 40.84 3.86
N MET A 598 8.28 40.84 4.68
CA MET A 598 8.27 41.46 6.02
C MET A 598 8.37 42.98 6.01
N LEU A 599 8.98 43.57 4.97
CA LEU A 599 9.02 45.01 4.76
C LEU A 599 7.66 45.57 4.36
N LYS A 600 6.82 44.76 3.71
CA LYS A 600 5.43 45.14 3.40
C LYS A 600 4.64 45.31 4.70
N GLU A 601 4.00 46.47 4.86
CA GLU A 601 3.05 46.71 5.94
C GLU A 601 1.77 45.90 5.71
N ALA A 602 1.57 44.89 6.55
CA ALA A 602 0.39 44.05 6.54
C ALA A 602 -0.10 43.75 7.97
N ASP A 603 -1.35 43.33 8.08
CA ASP A 603 -1.93 42.84 9.32
C ASP A 603 -1.69 41.34 9.48
N ILE A 604 -1.66 40.62 8.37
CA ILE A 604 -1.38 39.18 8.31
C ILE A 604 -0.27 38.85 7.32
N TYR A 605 0.60 37.94 7.75
CA TYR A 605 1.72 37.44 6.99
C TYR A 605 1.59 35.93 6.79
N PHE A 606 1.72 35.50 5.53
CA PHE A 606 1.73 34.10 5.14
C PHE A 606 3.12 33.74 4.63
N PHE A 607 3.70 32.69 5.21
CA PHE A 607 4.98 32.12 4.76
C PHE A 607 4.76 30.69 4.28
N ASP A 608 4.75 30.50 2.95
CA ASP A 608 4.67 29.17 2.34
C ASP A 608 6.09 28.61 2.12
N GLU A 609 6.46 27.61 2.92
CA GLU A 609 7.77 26.95 2.96
C GLU A 609 8.96 27.93 3.08
N PRO A 610 9.06 28.71 4.18
CA PRO A 610 10.18 29.64 4.40
C PRO A 610 11.54 28.96 4.61
N SER A 611 11.62 27.68 4.99
CA SER A 611 12.87 26.95 5.24
C SER A 611 13.53 26.33 4.01
N SER A 612 12.84 26.31 2.85
CA SER A 612 13.33 25.67 1.63
C SER A 612 14.62 26.32 1.11
N TYR A 613 15.55 25.50 0.61
CA TYR A 613 16.89 25.87 0.12
C TYR A 613 17.86 26.46 1.15
N LEU A 614 17.44 26.60 2.40
CA LEU A 614 18.27 27.12 3.47
C LEU A 614 19.00 26.00 4.20
N ASP A 615 20.22 26.28 4.64
CA ASP A 615 20.91 25.44 5.62
C ASP A 615 20.33 25.64 7.03
N ILE A 616 20.78 24.83 7.99
CA ILE A 616 20.23 24.87 9.36
C ILE A 616 20.39 26.25 10.03
N TYR A 617 21.48 26.98 9.76
CA TYR A 617 21.74 28.28 10.37
C TYR A 617 20.72 29.30 9.88
N GLN A 618 20.58 29.36 8.56
CA GLN A 618 19.66 30.25 7.87
C GLN A 618 18.20 29.92 8.21
N ARG A 619 17.83 28.63 8.31
CA ARG A 619 16.48 28.20 8.73
C ARG A 619 16.11 28.75 10.10
N LEU A 620 17.04 28.68 11.06
CA LEU A 620 16.80 29.15 12.41
C LEU A 620 16.77 30.67 12.50
N GLN A 621 17.63 31.37 11.76
CA GLN A 621 17.57 32.83 11.66
C GLN A 621 16.21 33.29 11.12
N VAL A 622 15.77 32.71 10.00
CA VAL A 622 14.46 32.98 9.41
C VAL A 622 13.34 32.71 10.42
N ALA A 623 13.39 31.58 11.14
CA ALA A 623 12.38 31.25 12.13
C ALA A 623 12.33 32.27 13.29
N LYS A 624 13.48 32.74 13.79
CA LYS A 624 13.53 33.81 14.81
C LYS A 624 12.90 35.10 14.32
N VAL A 625 13.22 35.49 13.09
CA VAL A 625 12.73 36.71 12.47
C VAL A 625 11.21 36.64 12.27
N ILE A 626 10.67 35.52 11.79
CA ILE A 626 9.22 35.29 11.66
C ILE A 626 8.54 35.29 13.03
N GLN A 627 9.12 34.65 14.05
CA GLN A 627 8.56 34.63 15.41
C GLN A 627 8.54 36.03 16.04
N SER A 628 9.49 36.90 15.72
CA SER A 628 9.44 38.30 16.20
C SER A 628 8.20 39.06 15.67
N LEU A 629 7.72 38.68 14.49
CA LEU A 629 6.58 39.31 13.82
C LEU A 629 5.24 38.91 14.46
N SER A 630 5.13 37.68 14.98
CA SER A 630 3.87 37.15 15.52
C SER A 630 3.41 37.87 16.78
N LYS A 631 4.32 38.51 17.53
CA LYS A 631 4.00 39.29 18.75
C LYS A 631 2.90 40.33 18.52
N GLU A 632 2.83 40.92 17.33
CA GLU A 632 1.90 42.00 17.02
C GLU A 632 0.98 41.71 15.82
N LYS A 633 1.24 40.65 15.07
CA LYS A 633 0.60 40.37 13.77
C LYS A 633 0.03 38.96 13.71
N TYR A 634 -0.84 38.71 12.74
CA TYR A 634 -1.25 37.35 12.41
C TYR A 634 -0.15 36.71 11.55
N VAL A 635 0.31 35.52 11.92
CA VAL A 635 1.35 34.81 11.17
C VAL A 635 0.91 33.37 10.94
N VAL A 636 0.84 33.00 9.66
CA VAL A 636 0.54 31.63 9.23
C VAL A 636 1.72 31.10 8.44
N VAL A 637 2.20 29.92 8.81
CA VAL A 637 3.37 29.29 8.20
C VAL A 637 2.99 27.89 7.71
N VAL A 638 3.34 27.57 6.47
CA VAL A 638 3.32 26.21 5.94
C VAL A 638 4.75 25.69 5.98
N GLU A 639 5.00 24.59 6.68
CA GLU A 639 6.33 24.03 6.82
C GLU A 639 6.33 22.50 6.74
N HIS A 640 7.44 21.99 6.21
CA HIS A 640 7.70 20.56 6.04
C HIS A 640 8.85 20.08 6.92
N ASP A 641 9.73 20.97 7.34
CA ASP A 641 10.77 20.65 8.31
C ASP A 641 10.14 20.65 9.73
N LEU A 642 10.02 19.45 10.31
CA LEU A 642 9.41 19.28 11.63
C LEU A 642 10.23 19.93 12.74
N ALA A 643 11.56 20.02 12.60
CA ALA A 643 12.42 20.64 13.60
C ALA A 643 12.25 22.17 13.57
N VAL A 644 12.22 22.77 12.38
CA VAL A 644 11.93 24.20 12.22
C VAL A 644 10.51 24.53 12.66
N LEU A 645 9.53 23.68 12.33
CA LEU A 645 8.14 23.87 12.76
C LEU A 645 8.00 23.83 14.29
N ASP A 646 8.68 22.91 14.99
CA ASP A 646 8.67 22.83 16.48
C ASP A 646 9.29 24.08 17.12
N PHE A 647 10.26 24.70 16.45
CA PHE A 647 10.87 25.95 16.90
C PHE A 647 9.96 27.17 16.64
N LEU A 648 9.32 27.20 15.47
CA LEU A 648 8.64 28.37 14.92
C LEU A 648 7.19 28.50 15.38
N ALA A 649 6.43 27.41 15.34
CA ALA A 649 4.98 27.43 15.55
C ALA A 649 4.59 27.26 17.03
N ASP A 650 3.52 27.93 17.43
CA ASP A 650 2.90 27.75 18.75
C ASP A 650 1.77 26.71 18.67
N THR A 651 0.90 26.91 17.66
CA THR A 651 -0.26 26.07 17.37
C THR A 651 -0.15 25.53 15.96
N VAL A 652 -0.42 24.24 15.75
CA VAL A 652 -0.37 23.60 14.43
C VAL A 652 -1.73 22.99 14.09
N PHE A 653 -2.19 23.24 12.86
CA PHE A 653 -3.30 22.52 12.26
C PHE A 653 -2.75 21.39 11.37
N LEU A 654 -3.16 20.17 11.68
CA LEU A 654 -2.83 19.01 10.86
C LEU A 654 -3.82 18.93 9.69
N MET A 655 -3.29 18.73 8.49
CA MET A 655 -4.09 18.46 7.31
C MET A 655 -3.87 17.02 6.86
N TYR A 656 -4.97 16.32 6.64
CA TYR A 656 -4.98 14.94 6.17
C TYR A 656 -5.96 14.77 5.03
N GLY A 657 -5.82 13.68 4.28
CA GLY A 657 -6.65 13.40 3.12
C GLY A 657 -5.84 12.66 2.08
N GLU A 658 -6.24 12.84 0.83
CA GLU A 658 -5.64 12.13 -0.29
C GLU A 658 -5.11 13.12 -1.33
N GLU A 659 -3.83 12.93 -1.69
CA GLU A 659 -3.07 13.80 -2.58
C GLU A 659 -3.82 14.07 -3.91
N GLY A 660 -4.08 15.34 -4.20
CA GLY A 660 -4.79 15.82 -5.38
C GLY A 660 -6.29 15.48 -5.43
N ALA A 661 -6.81 14.80 -4.41
CA ALA A 661 -8.21 14.43 -4.30
C ALA A 661 -8.99 15.28 -3.29
N TYR A 662 -8.57 15.27 -2.03
CA TYR A 662 -9.18 16.11 -1.02
C TYR A 662 -8.25 16.36 0.17
N GLY A 663 -8.48 17.47 0.87
CA GLY A 663 -7.82 17.81 2.12
C GLY A 663 -8.83 18.19 3.18
N ILE A 664 -8.62 17.71 4.40
CA ILE A 664 -9.42 18.05 5.59
C ILE A 664 -8.48 18.62 6.65
N ILE A 665 -8.92 19.70 7.28
CA ILE A 665 -8.19 20.35 8.36
C ILE A 665 -8.69 19.81 9.70
N ALA A 666 -7.77 19.24 10.49
CA ALA A 666 -8.02 18.76 11.84
C ALA A 666 -8.10 19.92 12.84
N GLN A 667 -8.51 19.61 14.07
CA GLN A 667 -8.55 20.61 15.14
C GLN A 667 -7.14 21.13 15.49
N PRO A 668 -7.02 22.39 15.94
CA PRO A 668 -5.73 22.97 16.31
C PRO A 668 -5.13 22.25 17.52
N ARG A 669 -3.81 22.06 17.51
CA ARG A 669 -3.08 21.42 18.61
C ARG A 669 -1.81 22.20 18.92
N PRO A 670 -1.35 22.20 20.18
CA PRO A 670 0.00 22.67 20.50
C PRO A 670 1.04 21.93 19.66
N VAL A 671 2.08 22.64 19.21
CA VAL A 671 3.07 22.13 18.24
C VAL A 671 3.66 20.75 18.60
N ARG A 672 4.01 20.52 19.87
CA ARG A 672 4.54 19.22 20.34
C ARG A 672 3.55 18.10 20.07
N THR A 673 2.30 18.28 20.49
CA THR A 673 1.23 17.27 20.35
C THR A 673 0.91 17.05 18.88
N ALA A 674 0.86 18.11 18.07
CA ALA A 674 0.60 18.02 16.64
C ALA A 674 1.66 17.18 15.92
N ILE A 675 2.94 17.44 16.17
CA ILE A 675 4.05 16.68 15.56
C ILE A 675 4.01 15.22 16.01
N ASN A 676 3.79 14.94 17.30
CA ASN A 676 3.72 13.58 17.81
C ASN A 676 2.54 12.80 17.21
N VAL A 677 1.37 13.42 17.07
CA VAL A 677 0.20 12.85 16.39
C VAL A 677 0.50 12.63 14.90
N TYR A 678 1.18 13.57 14.25
CA TYR A 678 1.60 13.45 12.87
C TYR A 678 2.52 12.23 12.67
N LEU A 679 3.55 12.08 13.51
CA LEU A 679 4.49 10.96 13.53
C LEU A 679 3.82 9.63 13.93
N GLY A 680 2.78 9.65 14.75
CA GLY A 680 1.97 8.47 15.07
C GLY A 680 1.08 8.00 13.92
N GLY A 681 0.71 8.90 12.99
CA GLY A 681 -0.13 8.55 11.82
C GLY A 681 -1.62 8.33 12.13
N TYR A 682 -2.06 8.68 13.34
CA TYR A 682 -3.43 8.44 13.81
C TYR A 682 -3.95 9.63 14.64
N LEU A 683 -5.04 10.23 14.15
CA LEU A 683 -5.83 11.26 14.82
C LEU A 683 -6.87 10.59 15.72
N LYS A 684 -6.59 10.52 17.02
CA LYS A 684 -7.44 9.80 17.99
C LYS A 684 -8.84 10.41 18.12
N GLU A 685 -8.93 11.74 18.21
CA GLU A 685 -10.20 12.44 18.46
C GLU A 685 -11.12 12.40 17.24
N GLU A 686 -10.55 12.50 16.04
CA GLU A 686 -11.28 12.34 14.78
C GLU A 686 -11.45 10.86 14.37
N ASN A 687 -10.85 9.92 15.11
CA ASN A 687 -10.76 8.50 14.80
C ASN A 687 -10.28 8.19 13.36
N ILE A 688 -9.26 8.92 12.90
CA ILE A 688 -8.75 8.82 11.52
C ILE A 688 -7.30 8.38 11.51
N ARG A 689 -7.05 7.22 10.89
CA ARG A 689 -5.70 6.76 10.56
C ARG A 689 -5.38 7.20 9.14
N PHE A 690 -4.53 8.23 9.01
CA PHE A 690 -4.07 8.71 7.72
C PHE A 690 -2.74 8.05 7.28
N ARG A 691 -2.18 7.16 8.11
CA ARG A 691 -1.01 6.35 7.77
C ARG A 691 -1.01 4.99 8.48
N ASP A 692 -0.61 3.95 7.74
CA ASP A 692 -0.59 2.56 8.23
C ASP A 692 0.47 2.30 9.29
N ARG A 693 1.65 2.93 9.16
CA ARG A 693 2.80 2.74 10.05
C ARG A 693 3.20 4.03 10.73
N GLU A 694 3.52 3.92 11.99
CA GLU A 694 4.13 4.98 12.80
C GLU A 694 5.60 5.21 12.37
N ILE A 695 6.05 6.46 12.46
CA ILE A 695 7.47 6.80 12.43
C ILE A 695 7.97 6.75 13.87
N ARG A 696 9.00 5.94 14.10
CA ARG A 696 9.70 5.86 15.37
C ARG A 696 11.15 6.28 15.17
N PHE A 697 11.68 6.97 16.17
CA PHE A 697 13.09 7.32 16.26
C PHE A 697 13.71 6.36 17.28
N ASP A 698 14.69 5.58 16.83
CA ASP A 698 15.35 4.59 17.69
C ASP A 698 16.49 5.27 18.46
N THR A 699 16.50 5.17 19.79
CA THR A 699 17.68 5.44 20.62
C THR A 699 18.61 4.24 20.52
N ARG A 700 19.45 4.24 19.49
CA ARG A 700 20.40 3.13 19.30
C ARG A 700 21.59 3.34 20.25
N PRO A 701 21.96 2.34 21.07
CA PRO A 701 23.24 2.40 21.73
C PRO A 701 24.33 2.54 20.64
N PRO A 702 25.37 3.36 20.87
CA PRO A 702 26.50 3.40 19.96
C PRO A 702 26.94 1.95 19.72
N ARG A 703 27.02 1.53 18.45
CA ARG A 703 27.51 0.18 18.09
C ARG A 703 28.99 0.12 18.48
N SER A 704 29.27 -0.15 19.75
CA SER A 704 30.58 0.05 20.35
C SER A 704 31.67 -0.90 19.85
N ASP A 705 31.33 -1.91 19.04
CA ASP A 705 32.29 -2.92 18.59
C ASP A 705 32.11 -3.35 17.12
N TRP A 706 31.87 -2.41 16.20
CA TRP A 706 32.00 -2.74 14.78
C TRP A 706 33.48 -2.73 14.35
N LYS A 707 34.12 -3.90 14.43
CA LYS A 707 35.33 -4.25 13.66
C LYS A 707 34.97 -4.47 12.17
N ALA A 708 34.28 -3.50 11.57
CA ALA A 708 34.00 -3.52 10.14
C ALA A 708 35.27 -3.14 9.37
N GLU A 709 35.57 -3.86 8.30
CA GLU A 709 36.68 -3.56 7.40
C GLU A 709 36.54 -2.14 6.83
N THR A 710 37.67 -1.46 6.66
CA THR A 710 37.70 -0.14 6.02
C THR A 710 37.48 -0.28 4.52
N LEU A 711 36.51 0.47 3.98
CA LEU A 711 36.21 0.51 2.55
C LEU A 711 37.01 1.60 1.85
N VAL A 712 37.05 2.79 2.46
CA VAL A 712 37.73 3.99 1.94
C VAL A 712 38.59 4.57 3.05
N THR A 713 39.84 4.87 2.73
CA THR A 713 40.70 5.72 3.57
C THR A 713 41.07 6.95 2.75
N PHE A 714 41.06 8.13 3.36
CA PHE A 714 41.53 9.34 2.71
C PHE A 714 42.49 10.07 3.63
N ASP A 715 43.58 10.54 3.04
CA ASP A 715 44.52 11.44 3.69
C ASP A 715 43.89 12.84 3.84
N GLU A 716 44.67 13.81 4.30
CA GLU A 716 44.24 15.19 4.26
C GLU A 716 44.05 15.62 2.80
N LEU A 717 42.80 15.89 2.41
CA LEU A 717 42.44 16.29 1.05
C LEU A 717 42.32 17.80 1.00
N THR A 718 43.01 18.44 0.06
CA THR A 718 42.83 19.86 -0.24
C THR A 718 42.28 20.01 -1.64
N LYS A 719 41.26 20.86 -1.83
CA LYS A 719 40.74 21.26 -3.14
C LYS A 719 40.65 22.77 -3.22
N ARG A 720 41.31 23.35 -4.22
CA ARG A 720 41.31 24.79 -4.49
C ARG A 720 40.53 25.10 -5.75
N PHE A 721 39.61 26.04 -5.64
CA PHE A 721 38.97 26.74 -6.75
C PHE A 721 39.32 28.23 -6.68
N GLU A 722 38.97 28.99 -7.71
CA GLU A 722 39.16 30.44 -7.68
C GLU A 722 38.32 31.05 -6.53
N GLY A 723 39.00 31.62 -5.54
CA GLY A 723 38.38 32.26 -4.38
C GLY A 723 37.88 31.33 -3.26
N PHE A 724 38.00 30.00 -3.42
CA PHE A 724 37.53 29.02 -2.42
C PHE A 724 38.54 27.89 -2.17
N GLU A 725 38.80 27.57 -0.91
CA GLU A 725 39.67 26.45 -0.49
C GLU A 725 38.95 25.50 0.48
N LEU A 726 38.90 24.21 0.12
CA LEU A 726 38.39 23.14 0.98
C LEU A 726 39.56 22.29 1.49
N THR A 727 39.61 22.08 2.81
CA THR A 727 40.49 21.12 3.47
C THR A 727 39.63 20.07 4.19
N VAL A 728 39.85 18.79 3.91
CA VAL A 728 39.18 17.69 4.62
C VAL A 728 40.26 16.90 5.36
N HIS A 729 40.15 16.84 6.67
CA HIS A 729 41.11 16.13 7.51
C HIS A 729 41.05 14.61 7.27
N PRO A 730 42.14 13.87 7.55
CA PRO A 730 42.20 12.44 7.30
C PRO A 730 41.08 11.66 7.98
N GLY A 731 40.54 10.66 7.27
CA GLY A 731 39.39 9.90 7.75
C GLY A 731 39.24 8.55 7.04
N ARG A 732 38.29 7.75 7.52
CA ARG A 732 37.98 6.43 6.97
C ARG A 732 36.50 6.14 6.99
N LEU A 733 35.99 5.49 5.95
CA LEU A 733 34.63 4.99 5.84
C LEU A 733 34.63 3.47 5.96
N ARG A 734 33.81 2.91 6.85
CA ARG A 734 33.74 1.46 7.08
C ARG A 734 32.68 0.80 6.19
N LYS A 735 32.86 -0.49 5.91
CA LYS A 735 31.88 -1.28 5.15
C LYS A 735 30.57 -1.41 5.94
N GLY A 736 29.44 -1.07 5.31
CA GLY A 736 28.11 -1.13 5.93
C GLY A 736 27.78 0.06 6.84
N GLU A 737 28.68 1.02 6.98
CA GLU A 737 28.47 2.24 7.77
C GLU A 737 27.70 3.28 6.95
N VAL A 738 26.76 3.96 7.60
CA VAL A 738 26.07 5.11 7.02
C VAL A 738 26.58 6.39 7.67
N VAL A 739 27.28 7.22 6.89
CA VAL A 739 27.87 8.48 7.36
C VAL A 739 27.00 9.65 6.92
N GLY A 740 26.47 10.40 7.88
CA GLY A 740 25.78 11.67 7.62
C GLY A 740 26.78 12.81 7.46
N VAL A 741 26.54 13.74 6.53
CA VAL A 741 27.37 14.92 6.32
C VAL A 741 26.53 16.16 6.58
N VAL A 742 26.97 16.97 7.55
CA VAL A 742 26.27 18.18 7.98
C VAL A 742 27.21 19.39 7.96
N GLY A 743 26.66 20.58 7.72
CA GLY A 743 27.42 21.83 7.71
C GLY A 743 26.71 22.93 6.91
N PRO A 744 27.12 24.20 7.05
CA PRO A 744 26.57 25.33 6.29
C PRO A 744 26.69 25.13 4.76
N ASN A 745 25.91 25.87 3.99
CA ASN A 745 26.06 25.90 2.53
C ASN A 745 27.41 26.50 2.12
N ALA A 746 27.88 26.15 0.92
CA ALA A 746 29.15 26.63 0.37
C ALA A 746 30.41 26.34 1.22
N THR A 747 30.39 25.31 2.08
CA THR A 747 31.54 24.84 2.86
C THR A 747 32.28 23.66 2.20
N GLY A 748 31.87 23.23 1.01
CA GLY A 748 32.54 22.18 0.24
C GLY A 748 32.01 20.75 0.42
N LYS A 749 30.84 20.54 1.05
CA LYS A 749 30.19 19.22 1.20
C LYS A 749 30.04 18.48 -0.14
N THR A 750 29.38 19.10 -1.11
CA THR A 750 29.18 18.54 -2.46
C THR A 750 30.50 18.33 -3.19
N THR A 751 31.49 19.22 -2.99
CA THR A 751 32.84 19.04 -3.53
C THR A 751 33.50 17.77 -2.99
N PHE A 752 33.41 17.52 -1.68
CA PHE A 752 33.91 16.29 -1.08
C PHE A 752 33.20 15.05 -1.63
N VAL A 753 31.87 15.08 -1.77
CA VAL A 753 31.11 13.99 -2.39
C VAL A 753 31.57 13.73 -3.83
N LYS A 754 31.78 14.78 -4.63
CA LYS A 754 32.28 14.67 -6.00
C LYS A 754 33.70 14.11 -6.07
N MET A 755 34.55 14.42 -5.09
CA MET A 755 35.89 13.81 -4.99
C MET A 755 35.80 12.31 -4.74
N LEU A 756 34.94 11.86 -3.82
CA LEU A 756 34.70 10.43 -3.58
C LEU A 756 34.00 9.73 -4.76
N ALA A 757 33.21 10.46 -5.54
CA ALA A 757 32.58 9.97 -6.76
C ALA A 757 33.56 9.86 -7.95
N GLY A 758 34.78 10.39 -7.84
CA GLY A 758 35.74 10.48 -8.93
C GLY A 758 35.39 11.52 -10.00
N GLN A 759 34.45 12.44 -9.72
CA GLN A 759 34.07 13.53 -10.63
C GLN A 759 34.94 14.76 -10.46
N GLU A 760 35.62 14.90 -9.32
CA GLU A 760 36.56 15.98 -9.02
C GLU A 760 37.85 15.38 -8.47
N THR A 761 39.00 15.86 -8.94
CA THR A 761 40.31 15.46 -8.39
C THR A 761 40.72 16.38 -7.25
N PRO A 762 41.21 15.88 -6.11
CA PRO A 762 41.80 16.72 -5.09
C PRO A 762 43.03 17.47 -5.65
N THR A 763 43.25 18.69 -5.18
CA THR A 763 44.47 19.48 -5.48
C THR A 763 45.68 18.89 -4.76
N SER A 764 45.48 18.38 -3.53
CA SER A 764 46.49 17.66 -2.73
C SER A 764 45.82 16.58 -1.90
N GLY A 765 46.58 15.54 -1.53
CA GLY A 765 46.07 14.35 -0.84
C GLY A 765 45.61 13.24 -1.79
N ALA A 766 45.41 12.05 -1.24
CA ALA A 766 44.95 10.87 -1.98
C ALA A 766 43.77 10.19 -1.26
N VAL A 767 42.89 9.61 -2.07
CA VAL A 767 41.82 8.72 -1.58
C VAL A 767 42.21 7.30 -1.97
N GLU A 768 42.43 6.44 -0.98
CA GLU A 768 42.89 5.07 -1.15
C GLU A 768 41.74 4.06 -1.08
N GLY A 769 41.70 3.18 -2.06
CA GLY A 769 40.85 1.98 -2.15
C GLY A 769 40.22 1.81 -3.54
N ARG A 770 39.46 0.73 -3.72
CA ARG A 770 38.72 0.44 -4.95
C ARG A 770 37.29 0.09 -4.59
N TRP A 771 36.34 0.87 -5.08
CA TRP A 771 34.92 0.69 -4.82
C TRP A 771 34.09 1.11 -6.03
N GLN A 772 32.92 0.50 -6.18
CA GLN A 772 31.91 0.97 -7.11
C GLN A 772 31.05 2.06 -6.45
N VAL A 773 30.83 3.17 -7.15
CA VAL A 773 30.05 4.31 -6.66
C VAL A 773 28.68 4.33 -7.31
N SER A 774 27.63 4.53 -6.50
CA SER A 774 26.34 5.02 -6.96
C SER A 774 26.11 6.42 -6.43
N TYR A 775 25.90 7.41 -7.30
CA TYR A 775 25.78 8.81 -6.92
C TYR A 775 24.42 9.40 -7.32
N LYS A 776 23.73 10.01 -6.34
CA LYS A 776 22.60 10.93 -6.55
C LYS A 776 23.10 12.37 -6.37
N PRO A 777 23.09 13.20 -7.42
CA PRO A 777 23.52 14.60 -7.33
C PRO A 777 22.47 15.50 -6.68
N GLN A 778 22.91 16.64 -6.11
CA GLN A 778 22.04 17.62 -5.46
C GLN A 778 20.97 18.15 -6.44
N TYR A 779 21.40 18.68 -7.58
CA TYR A 779 20.52 19.18 -8.64
C TYR A 779 20.18 18.09 -9.65
N LEU A 780 18.89 17.92 -9.93
CA LEU A 780 18.36 16.94 -10.88
C LEU A 780 17.79 17.66 -12.10
N GLU A 781 18.21 17.23 -13.29
CA GLU A 781 17.63 17.68 -14.55
C GLU A 781 16.84 16.53 -15.19
N ALA A 782 15.61 16.81 -15.64
CA ALA A 782 14.75 15.83 -16.31
C ALA A 782 15.11 15.71 -17.80
N VAL A 783 16.33 15.26 -18.10
CA VAL A 783 16.86 15.19 -19.49
C VAL A 783 16.63 13.82 -20.14
N TYR A 784 15.89 12.91 -19.50
CA TYR A 784 15.64 11.58 -20.06
C TYR A 784 14.39 11.56 -20.94
N GLU A 785 14.56 11.21 -22.21
CA GLU A 785 13.46 10.93 -23.13
C GLU A 785 12.99 9.48 -22.95
N GLY A 786 11.81 9.32 -22.35
CA GLY A 786 11.17 8.02 -22.14
C GLY A 786 10.46 7.93 -20.78
N THR A 787 10.00 6.72 -20.48
CA THR A 787 9.26 6.44 -19.24
C THR A 787 10.19 6.16 -18.05
N VAL A 788 9.68 6.36 -16.84
CA VAL A 788 10.40 6.02 -15.60
C VAL A 788 10.80 4.54 -15.56
N GLY A 789 9.94 3.64 -16.05
CA GLY A 789 10.21 2.21 -16.09
C GLY A 789 11.35 1.85 -17.02
N GLU A 790 11.45 2.51 -18.18
CA GLU A 790 12.59 2.36 -19.09
C GLU A 790 13.88 2.90 -18.46
N LEU A 791 13.84 4.09 -17.85
CA LEU A 791 14.98 4.67 -17.15
C LEU A 791 15.51 3.73 -16.06
N LEU A 792 14.63 3.15 -15.24
CA LEU A 792 14.99 2.20 -14.19
C LEU A 792 15.59 0.91 -14.77
N ARG A 793 14.96 0.30 -15.79
CA ARG A 793 15.48 -0.92 -16.41
C ARG A 793 16.85 -0.69 -17.06
N ASN A 794 17.04 0.45 -17.73
CA ASN A 794 18.30 0.79 -18.38
C ASN A 794 19.43 1.04 -17.36
N ALA A 795 19.13 1.69 -16.24
CA ALA A 795 20.13 2.05 -15.23
C ALA A 795 20.43 0.94 -14.20
N VAL A 796 19.43 0.10 -13.88
CA VAL A 796 19.48 -0.92 -12.82
C VAL A 796 19.60 -2.34 -13.38
N GLY A 797 19.31 -2.54 -14.66
CA GLY A 797 19.36 -3.84 -15.33
C GLY A 797 18.35 -4.84 -14.74
N LYS A 798 18.73 -6.11 -14.67
CA LYS A 798 17.85 -7.21 -14.22
C LYS A 798 17.31 -7.04 -12.80
N LYS A 799 17.97 -6.26 -11.92
CA LYS A 799 17.50 -6.00 -10.55
C LYS A 799 16.17 -5.22 -10.56
N ALA A 800 15.89 -4.45 -11.62
CA ALA A 800 14.66 -3.65 -11.75
C ALA A 800 13.38 -4.50 -11.75
N ASP A 801 13.45 -5.73 -12.26
CA ASP A 801 12.30 -6.64 -12.38
C ASP A 801 12.17 -7.60 -11.18
N THR A 802 13.01 -7.45 -10.15
CA THR A 802 12.97 -8.32 -8.97
C THR A 802 11.88 -7.90 -7.98
N GLY A 803 11.24 -8.88 -7.33
CA GLY A 803 10.29 -8.61 -6.26
C GLY A 803 10.90 -7.85 -5.08
N TYR A 804 12.21 -8.01 -4.84
CA TYR A 804 12.95 -7.23 -3.84
C TYR A 804 13.00 -5.73 -4.19
N PHE A 805 13.42 -5.37 -5.41
CA PHE A 805 13.48 -3.97 -5.84
C PHE A 805 12.09 -3.32 -5.78
N GLU A 806 11.06 -4.05 -6.18
CA GLU A 806 9.70 -3.58 -6.11
C GLU A 806 9.23 -3.30 -4.67
N THR A 807 9.41 -4.27 -3.77
CA THR A 807 8.87 -4.22 -2.39
C THR A 807 9.68 -3.34 -1.45
N GLU A 808 11.00 -3.29 -1.61
CA GLU A 808 11.89 -2.56 -0.70
C GLU A 808 12.21 -1.13 -1.17
N ILE A 809 12.13 -0.84 -2.48
CA ILE A 809 12.50 0.46 -3.04
C ILE A 809 11.31 1.14 -3.72
N LEU A 810 10.70 0.51 -4.73
CA LEU A 810 9.66 1.16 -5.54
C LEU A 810 8.36 1.42 -4.80
N GLN A 811 7.90 0.49 -3.96
CA GLN A 811 6.67 0.64 -3.19
C GLN A 811 6.81 1.70 -2.07
N PRO A 812 7.85 1.68 -1.20
CA PRO A 812 8.01 2.68 -0.14
C PRO A 812 8.20 4.10 -0.69
N LEU A 813 8.99 4.26 -1.76
CA LEU A 813 9.17 5.56 -2.43
C LEU A 813 7.98 5.94 -3.34
N LYS A 814 6.92 5.11 -3.39
CA LYS A 814 5.74 5.26 -4.26
C LYS A 814 6.11 5.56 -5.74
N VAL A 815 7.18 4.95 -6.25
CA VAL A 815 7.63 5.04 -7.65
C VAL A 815 6.91 4.02 -8.53
N LYS A 816 6.40 2.91 -7.95
CA LYS A 816 5.69 1.86 -8.71
C LYS A 816 4.54 2.40 -9.58
N GLY A 817 3.78 3.38 -9.08
CA GLY A 817 2.68 4.00 -9.83
C GLY A 817 3.12 4.95 -10.95
N MET A 818 4.42 5.21 -11.09
CA MET A 818 5.00 6.19 -12.01
C MET A 818 5.76 5.53 -13.16
N LEU A 819 5.89 4.20 -13.18
CA LEU A 819 6.70 3.48 -14.17
C LEU A 819 6.32 3.80 -15.62
N GLU A 820 5.04 4.03 -15.89
CA GLU A 820 4.52 4.34 -17.24
C GLU A 820 4.51 5.84 -17.58
N ARG A 821 4.95 6.71 -16.65
CA ARG A 821 4.98 8.17 -16.85
C ARG A 821 6.28 8.61 -17.49
N ASP A 822 6.19 9.66 -18.30
CA ASP A 822 7.35 10.30 -18.90
C ASP A 822 8.11 11.11 -17.85
N VAL A 823 9.44 10.98 -17.83
CA VAL A 823 10.32 11.61 -16.82
C VAL A 823 10.20 13.14 -16.85
N SER A 824 10.00 13.74 -18.03
CA SER A 824 9.80 15.18 -18.22
C SER A 824 8.53 15.75 -17.59
N THR A 825 7.56 14.90 -17.24
CA THR A 825 6.28 15.30 -16.64
C THR A 825 6.27 15.17 -15.11
N LEU A 826 7.36 14.72 -14.52
CA LEU A 826 7.47 14.54 -13.07
C LEU A 826 7.62 15.89 -12.37
N SER A 827 6.97 16.04 -11.22
CA SER A 827 7.27 17.14 -10.30
C SER A 827 8.63 16.95 -9.62
N GLY A 828 9.20 18.01 -9.03
CA GLY A 828 10.50 17.93 -8.35
C GLY A 828 10.57 16.84 -7.28
N GLY A 829 9.54 16.70 -6.43
CA GLY A 829 9.48 15.64 -5.42
C GLY A 829 9.24 14.22 -5.98
N GLU A 830 8.63 14.09 -7.16
CA GLU A 830 8.52 12.81 -7.87
C GLU A 830 9.85 12.42 -8.50
N LEU A 831 10.50 13.36 -9.18
CA LEU A 831 11.82 13.19 -9.77
C LEU A 831 12.87 12.83 -8.71
N GLN A 832 12.81 13.47 -7.55
CA GLN A 832 13.67 13.18 -6.40
C GLN A 832 13.51 11.72 -5.93
N ARG A 833 12.28 11.22 -5.81
CA ARG A 833 12.02 9.81 -5.41
C ARG A 833 12.51 8.82 -6.46
N VAL A 834 12.37 9.14 -7.74
CA VAL A 834 12.94 8.34 -8.84
C VAL A 834 14.47 8.34 -8.77
N ALA A 835 15.11 9.49 -8.52
CA ALA A 835 16.56 9.59 -8.40
C ALA A 835 17.12 8.79 -7.21
N ILE A 836 16.44 8.83 -6.05
CA ILE A 836 16.78 7.98 -4.90
C ILE A 836 16.63 6.50 -5.28
N ALA A 837 15.53 6.10 -5.93
CA ALA A 837 15.32 4.72 -6.36
C ALA A 837 16.37 4.23 -7.37
N LEU A 838 16.78 5.08 -8.32
CA LEU A 838 17.86 4.81 -9.26
C LEU A 838 19.20 4.60 -8.55
N CYS A 839 19.53 5.49 -7.61
CA CYS A 839 20.75 5.41 -6.85
C CYS A 839 20.81 4.10 -6.03
N LEU A 840 19.76 3.78 -5.27
CA LEU A 840 19.68 2.55 -4.47
C LEU A 840 19.55 1.28 -5.32
N GLY A 841 19.08 1.39 -6.55
CA GLY A 841 18.94 0.26 -7.47
C GLY A 841 20.26 -0.22 -8.05
N ARG A 842 21.22 0.69 -8.30
CA ARG A 842 22.53 0.32 -8.83
C ARG A 842 23.31 -0.55 -7.84
N ASP A 843 24.05 -1.52 -8.36
CA ASP A 843 25.00 -2.30 -7.56
C ASP A 843 26.25 -1.44 -7.33
N ALA A 844 26.52 -1.10 -6.08
CA ALA A 844 27.64 -0.25 -5.68
C ALA A 844 28.11 -0.63 -4.28
N ASP A 845 29.39 -0.35 -3.98
CA ASP A 845 29.95 -0.55 -2.65
C ASP A 845 29.68 0.67 -1.75
N ILE A 846 29.67 1.86 -2.35
CA ILE A 846 29.34 3.12 -1.69
C ILE A 846 28.23 3.88 -2.42
N TYR A 847 27.26 4.35 -1.65
CA TYR A 847 26.13 5.17 -2.12
C TYR A 847 26.33 6.60 -1.63
N LEU A 848 26.50 7.52 -2.57
CA LEU A 848 26.68 8.94 -2.33
C LEU A 848 25.36 9.64 -2.64
N ILE A 849 24.70 10.21 -1.62
CA ILE A 849 23.36 10.78 -1.77
C ILE A 849 23.38 12.22 -1.28
N ASP A 850 23.34 13.16 -2.23
CA ASP A 850 23.41 14.59 -1.93
C ASP A 850 22.00 15.22 -1.92
N GLU A 851 21.61 15.75 -0.75
CA GLU A 851 20.31 16.32 -0.40
C GLU A 851 19.11 15.48 -0.86
N PRO A 852 18.92 14.27 -0.30
CA PRO A 852 17.76 13.44 -0.59
C PRO A 852 16.43 14.05 -0.11
N SER A 853 16.43 14.90 0.93
CA SER A 853 15.20 15.50 1.48
C SER A 853 14.60 16.63 0.65
N ALA A 854 15.35 17.17 -0.33
CA ALA A 854 14.91 18.29 -1.16
C ALA A 854 13.59 18.00 -1.88
N TYR A 855 12.68 18.98 -1.91
CA TYR A 855 11.33 18.89 -2.52
C TYR A 855 10.39 17.82 -1.94
N LEU A 856 10.83 17.01 -0.98
CA LEU A 856 10.01 16.01 -0.33
C LEU A 856 9.24 16.63 0.84
N ASP A 857 7.97 16.24 0.98
CA ASP A 857 7.20 16.55 2.18
C ASP A 857 7.71 15.75 3.39
N SER A 858 7.28 16.13 4.59
CA SER A 858 7.69 15.51 5.85
C SER A 858 7.46 13.99 5.88
N ASN A 859 6.41 13.45 5.26
CA ASN A 859 6.21 12.00 5.21
C ASN A 859 7.16 11.34 4.21
N GLN A 860 7.30 11.92 3.01
CA GLN A 860 8.17 11.41 1.96
C GLN A 860 9.64 11.40 2.40
N ARG A 861 10.10 12.41 3.14
CA ARG A 861 11.44 12.46 3.75
C ARG A 861 11.69 11.26 4.65
N MET A 862 10.73 10.95 5.52
CA MET A 862 10.87 9.89 6.52
C MET A 862 10.85 8.51 5.85
N GLU A 863 9.99 8.30 4.86
CA GLU A 863 10.00 7.06 4.06
C GLU A 863 11.29 6.92 3.24
N ALA A 864 11.82 8.01 2.68
CA ALA A 864 13.11 7.99 2.00
C ALA A 864 14.25 7.63 2.95
N ALA A 865 14.35 8.27 4.12
CA ALA A 865 15.36 7.95 5.13
C ALA A 865 15.29 6.48 5.57
N ARG A 866 14.08 5.97 5.86
CA ARG A 866 13.87 4.55 6.21
C ARG A 866 14.25 3.61 5.08
N THR A 867 13.94 3.97 3.84
CA THR A 867 14.25 3.15 2.66
C THR A 867 15.76 3.10 2.45
N ILE A 868 16.44 4.24 2.45
CA ILE A 868 17.91 4.32 2.35
C ILE A 868 18.54 3.47 3.45
N ARG A 869 18.15 3.71 4.71
CA ARG A 869 18.68 2.98 5.86
C ARG A 869 18.51 1.46 5.71
N ARG A 870 17.30 1.02 5.36
CA ARG A 870 16.99 -0.41 5.22
C ARG A 870 17.79 -1.06 4.10
N VAL A 871 17.94 -0.39 2.96
CA VAL A 871 18.74 -0.90 1.84
C VAL A 871 20.21 -1.02 2.25
N MET A 872 20.78 -0.01 2.91
CA MET A 872 22.16 -0.06 3.42
C MET A 872 22.36 -1.23 4.40
N GLU A 873 21.42 -1.44 5.32
CA GLU A 873 21.48 -2.53 6.30
C GLU A 873 21.32 -3.91 5.66
N LYS A 874 20.36 -4.10 4.75
CA LYS A 874 20.09 -5.40 4.10
C LYS A 874 21.19 -5.82 3.14
N GLU A 875 21.74 -4.88 2.40
CA GLU A 875 22.78 -5.14 1.41
C GLU A 875 24.21 -5.00 1.99
N ALA A 876 24.33 -4.62 3.27
CA ALA A 876 25.60 -4.35 3.95
C ALA A 876 26.50 -3.36 3.17
N ARG A 877 25.89 -2.27 2.70
CA ARG A 877 26.52 -1.24 1.86
C ARG A 877 26.83 0.02 2.65
N THR A 878 27.87 0.74 2.22
CA THR A 878 28.27 2.01 2.85
C THR A 878 27.51 3.16 2.23
N GLY A 879 27.04 4.11 3.03
CA GLY A 879 26.34 5.30 2.58
C GLY A 879 27.04 6.57 3.04
N LEU A 880 27.11 7.58 2.18
CA LEU A 880 27.44 8.96 2.55
C LEU A 880 26.26 9.85 2.17
N ILE A 881 25.53 10.36 3.17
CA ILE A 881 24.29 11.12 2.98
C ILE A 881 24.55 12.57 3.40
N VAL A 882 24.47 13.50 2.45
CA VAL A 882 24.49 14.93 2.74
C VAL A 882 23.06 15.41 2.90
N ASP A 883 22.71 15.97 4.04
CA ASP A 883 21.39 16.59 4.23
C ASP A 883 21.46 17.66 5.33
N HIS A 884 20.46 18.55 5.33
CA HIS A 884 20.30 19.63 6.30
C HIS A 884 19.19 19.35 7.31
N ASP A 885 18.33 18.35 7.05
CA ASP A 885 17.26 17.94 7.93
C ASP A 885 17.80 17.03 9.05
N VAL A 886 17.76 17.56 10.28
CA VAL A 886 18.26 16.87 11.48
C VAL A 886 17.56 15.53 11.71
N TYR A 887 16.27 15.43 11.38
CA TYR A 887 15.52 14.18 11.59
C TYR A 887 15.92 13.15 10.55
N PHE A 888 16.14 13.59 9.31
CA PHE A 888 16.63 12.73 8.25
C PHE A 888 18.00 12.15 8.62
N ILE A 889 18.94 12.99 9.06
CA ILE A 889 20.29 12.58 9.46
C ILE A 889 20.26 11.65 10.68
N ASP A 890 19.44 11.96 11.71
CA ASP A 890 19.24 11.09 12.90
C ASP A 890 18.73 9.70 12.54
N MET A 891 17.80 9.60 11.58
CA MET A 891 17.21 8.33 11.18
C MET A 891 18.12 7.46 10.30
N VAL A 892 18.97 8.09 9.47
CA VAL A 892 19.74 7.37 8.45
C VAL A 892 21.16 7.04 8.93
N SER A 893 21.78 7.88 9.76
CA SER A 893 23.24 7.85 9.99
C SER A 893 23.66 7.02 11.21
N ASP A 894 24.85 6.44 11.15
CA ASP A 894 25.56 5.79 12.26
C ASP A 894 26.68 6.70 12.83
N SER A 895 27.29 7.50 11.96
CA SER A 895 28.36 8.45 12.26
C SER A 895 28.16 9.74 11.45
N ILE A 896 28.87 10.81 11.81
CA ILE A 896 28.72 12.13 11.18
C ILE A 896 30.07 12.73 10.80
N MET A 897 30.14 13.30 9.61
CA MET A 897 31.16 14.28 9.23
C MET A 897 30.59 15.70 9.34
N VAL A 898 31.39 16.58 9.92
CA VAL A 898 31.02 17.97 10.19
C VAL A 898 31.85 18.90 9.32
N PHE A 899 31.17 19.71 8.52
CA PHE A 899 31.78 20.76 7.70
C PHE A 899 31.56 22.13 8.35
N SER A 900 32.62 22.92 8.37
CA SER A 900 32.69 24.27 8.94
C SER A 900 33.53 25.18 8.03
N GLY A 901 33.68 26.45 8.38
CA GLY A 901 34.45 27.44 7.60
C GLY A 901 33.60 28.64 7.19
N ASP A 902 34.22 29.53 6.41
CA ASP A 902 33.57 30.73 5.87
C ASP A 902 32.89 30.43 4.52
N PRO A 903 31.53 30.45 4.44
CA PRO A 903 30.80 30.08 3.24
C PRO A 903 31.29 30.78 1.97
N GLY A 904 31.70 30.01 0.96
CA GLY A 904 32.19 30.54 -0.30
C GLY A 904 33.66 30.97 -0.33
N HIS A 905 34.35 30.95 0.83
CA HIS A 905 35.78 31.25 0.94
C HIS A 905 36.63 30.08 1.45
N THR A 906 36.25 29.49 2.59
CA THR A 906 37.00 28.38 3.20
C THR A 906 36.07 27.29 3.70
N GLY A 907 36.47 26.03 3.51
CA GLY A 907 35.77 24.86 4.02
C GLY A 907 36.71 23.96 4.78
N VAL A 908 36.28 23.47 5.95
CA VAL A 908 36.99 22.48 6.76
C VAL A 908 36.05 21.32 7.06
N GLY A 909 36.39 20.13 6.56
CA GLY A 909 35.66 18.88 6.83
C GLY A 909 36.39 18.01 7.86
N GLU A 910 35.67 17.57 8.88
CA GLU A 910 36.20 16.72 9.96
C GLU A 910 35.32 15.50 10.20
N GLY A 911 35.93 14.38 10.59
CA GLY A 911 35.25 13.11 10.92
C GLY A 911 35.60 11.99 9.92
N PRO A 912 34.85 10.87 9.92
CA PRO A 912 33.59 10.64 10.63
C PRO A 912 33.74 10.49 12.14
N PHE A 913 32.89 11.18 12.92
CA PHE A 913 32.75 11.06 14.36
C PHE A 913 31.57 10.17 14.73
N PRO A 914 31.57 9.51 15.91
CA PRO A 914 30.35 8.93 16.47
C PRO A 914 29.21 9.95 16.47
N MET A 915 27.99 9.48 16.21
CA MET A 915 26.80 10.33 16.03
C MET A 915 26.68 11.44 17.08
N ARG A 916 26.83 11.10 18.36
CA ARG A 916 26.70 12.04 19.47
C ARG A 916 27.77 13.13 19.46
N ASP A 917 29.03 12.75 19.25
CA ASP A 917 30.16 13.69 19.25
C ASP A 917 30.08 14.63 18.03
N GLY A 918 29.78 14.07 16.86
CA GLY A 918 29.56 14.84 15.63
C GLY A 918 28.40 15.82 15.75
N MET A 919 27.24 15.37 16.27
CA MET A 919 26.10 16.27 16.51
C MET A 919 26.40 17.34 17.55
N ASN A 920 27.06 17.01 18.66
CA ASN A 920 27.43 18.00 19.67
C ASN A 920 28.35 19.08 19.06
N LYS A 921 29.33 18.69 18.25
CA LYS A 921 30.19 19.63 17.53
C LYS A 921 29.41 20.51 16.57
N PHE A 922 28.57 19.91 15.72
CA PHE A 922 27.73 20.62 14.76
C PHE A 922 26.77 21.61 15.43
N LEU A 923 25.96 21.13 16.37
CA LEU A 923 24.94 21.91 17.06
C LEU A 923 25.53 23.01 17.94
N LYS A 924 26.72 22.80 18.50
CA LYS A 924 27.49 23.84 19.19
C LYS A 924 27.83 25.00 18.27
N MET A 925 28.27 24.72 17.04
CA MET A 925 28.53 25.76 16.05
C MET A 925 27.24 26.50 15.66
N VAL A 926 26.09 25.80 15.60
CA VAL A 926 24.78 26.40 15.29
C VAL A 926 24.22 27.20 16.48
N GLY A 927 24.63 26.88 17.71
CA GLY A 927 24.19 27.54 18.94
C GLY A 927 22.82 27.08 19.43
N ILE A 928 22.38 25.88 19.04
CA ILE A 928 21.09 25.30 19.43
C ILE A 928 21.24 23.95 20.12
N THR A 929 20.32 23.66 21.03
CA THR A 929 20.30 22.39 21.74
C THR A 929 19.08 21.56 21.36
N PHE A 930 19.25 20.25 21.31
CA PHE A 930 18.21 19.27 21.16
C PHE A 930 18.11 18.42 22.42
N ARG A 931 16.92 17.86 22.65
CA ARG A 931 16.65 16.82 23.64
C ARG A 931 15.83 15.70 23.00
N ARG A 932 15.66 14.56 23.68
CA ARG A 932 14.74 13.52 23.23
C ARG A 932 13.33 13.81 23.75
N ASP A 933 12.32 13.71 22.88
CA ASP A 933 10.92 13.76 23.29
C ASP A 933 10.52 12.44 23.94
N ALA A 934 9.89 12.49 25.12
CA ALA A 934 9.57 11.28 25.90
C ALA A 934 8.57 10.32 25.23
N ASP A 935 7.72 10.82 24.33
CA ASP A 935 6.66 10.00 23.73
C ASP A 935 7.12 9.33 22.43
N THR A 936 8.05 9.96 21.71
CA THR A 936 8.42 9.57 20.34
C THR A 936 9.91 9.33 20.14
N ASN A 937 10.74 9.61 21.15
CA ASN A 937 12.20 9.62 21.09
C ASN A 937 12.78 10.50 19.97
N ARG A 938 11.98 11.39 19.36
CA ARG A 938 12.47 12.28 18.29
C ARG A 938 13.43 13.33 18.87
N PRO A 939 14.41 13.81 18.09
CA PRO A 939 15.16 15.01 18.44
C PRO A 939 14.22 16.20 18.50
N ARG A 940 14.18 16.91 19.63
CA ARG A 940 13.35 18.10 19.82
C ARG A 940 14.22 19.30 20.15
N ILE A 941 14.14 20.34 19.32
CA ILE A 941 14.86 21.58 19.53
C ILE A 941 14.33 22.30 20.78
N ASN A 942 15.22 22.80 21.63
CA ASN A 942 14.83 23.65 22.75
C ASN A 942 14.59 25.08 22.28
N LYS A 943 13.61 25.75 22.87
CA LYS A 943 13.46 27.20 22.71
C LYS A 943 14.72 27.88 23.25
N LEU A 944 15.20 28.90 22.53
CA LEU A 944 16.39 29.66 22.91
C LEU A 944 16.22 30.23 24.31
N ASP A 945 17.31 30.20 25.08
CA ASP A 945 17.41 30.76 26.42
C ASP A 945 16.41 30.16 27.43
N SER A 946 15.75 29.05 27.07
CA SER A 946 14.99 28.25 28.01
C SER A 946 15.92 27.65 29.08
N ARG A 947 15.36 27.29 30.23
CA ARG A 947 16.12 26.66 31.32
C ARG A 947 16.96 25.47 30.83
N LEU A 948 16.34 24.57 30.06
CA LEU A 948 16.98 23.37 29.53
C LEU A 948 18.05 23.69 28.47
N ASP A 949 17.82 24.69 27.60
CA ASP A 949 18.83 25.14 26.63
C ASP A 949 20.10 25.65 27.34
N ARG A 950 19.94 26.41 28.43
CA ARG A 950 21.07 26.91 29.22
C ARG A 950 21.82 25.80 29.95
N GLU A 951 21.10 24.85 30.55
CA GLU A 951 21.68 23.69 31.25
C GLU A 951 22.48 22.80 30.28
N GLN A 952 21.95 22.54 29.08
CA GLN A 952 22.64 21.75 28.05
C GLN A 952 23.88 22.45 27.49
N LYS A 953 23.80 23.76 27.23
CA LYS A 953 24.94 24.57 26.77
C LYS A 953 26.07 24.60 27.80
N SER A 954 25.76 24.74 29.09
CA SER A 954 26.78 24.76 30.14
C SER A 954 27.44 23.39 30.33
N ALA A 955 26.68 22.29 30.12
CA ALA A 955 27.22 20.93 30.14
C ALA A 955 27.98 20.54 28.86
N GLY A 956 27.88 21.32 27.77
CA GLY A 956 28.43 20.97 26.46
C GLY A 956 27.63 19.88 25.72
N GLU A 957 26.40 19.61 26.15
CA GLU A 957 25.53 18.54 25.66
C GLU A 957 24.44 19.10 24.74
N TYR A 958 24.81 19.41 23.50
CA TYR A 958 23.92 20.05 22.54
C TYR A 958 22.90 19.10 21.90
N TYR A 959 23.04 17.78 22.01
CA TYR A 959 22.19 16.82 21.31
C TYR A 959 21.27 15.97 22.21
N TYR A 960 21.82 15.24 23.19
CA TYR A 960 21.08 14.64 24.32
C TYR A 960 22.05 14.21 25.42
N ALA A 961 21.60 14.21 26.67
CA ALA A 961 22.41 13.87 27.84
C ALA A 961 22.62 12.35 27.99
N ILE A 962 23.70 11.92 28.64
CA ILE A 962 24.01 10.48 28.87
C ILE A 962 22.89 9.78 29.63
N GLU A 963 22.26 10.46 30.60
CA GLU A 963 21.17 9.93 31.43
C GLU A 963 19.90 9.63 30.60
N ASP A 964 19.63 10.41 29.55
CA ASP A 964 18.49 10.18 28.64
C ASP A 964 18.66 8.92 27.79
N ALA A 965 19.90 8.52 27.51
CA ALA A 965 20.20 7.29 26.76
C ALA A 965 20.01 6.02 27.62
N VAL A 966 20.18 6.13 28.94
CA VAL A 966 20.06 5.02 29.90
C VAL A 966 18.61 4.79 30.35
N HIS A 967 17.78 5.84 30.37
CA HIS A 967 16.34 5.68 30.68
C HIS A 967 15.49 5.22 29.49
N ALA A 968 16.01 5.32 28.26
CA ALA A 968 15.33 4.87 27.04
C ALA A 968 15.71 3.44 26.58
N SER A 969 16.65 2.78 27.28
CA SER A 969 17.11 1.42 27.00
C SER A 969 16.37 0.35 27.78
#